data_AF-A0A1Q5S2Y5-F1
#
_entry.id   AF-A0A1Q5S2Y5-F1
#
_cell.length_a   1.000
_cell.length_b   1.000
_cell.length_c   1.000
_cell.angle_alpha   90.00
_cell.angle_beta   90.00
_cell.angle_gamma   90.00
#
_symmetry.space_group_name_H-M   'P 1'
#
loop_
_entity.id
_entity.type
_entity.pdbx_description
1 polymer ?
#
loop_
_entity_poly.entity_id
_entity_poly.type
_entity_poly.pdbx_seq_one_letter_code
_entity_poly.pdbx_strand_id
1 'polypeptide(L)'
;MQESGATPLPLVDNADRKTSPQPNLHVVESSGGQDAERSGVWAAIMGIVFGTHFLALADQVVVSGTSLLSSVLVGRWTVPSELGIYSIGISILGSLLAIQDALIMLPYTIQRHRPSYTPAEHAGISLLHSAWLAGVAVVALAIAATGMVVLGADSNLTWLVWALVLTVPFALQREFSRGYAFAHLRVANVLILDAGVAVLQLGVLGWLGWSGRMSAVGACVGLGCACALTSIVWLHRERSNFAIRAGQVRQATTDSWRLGKWLFAGQVTVSMQGYASYWMLPLLTNMAETGIFAASTTVASLANPLLTAFRNTLTPRAVRAFNEGGGAKLRRQAARDAVVLAGGMSLFCIAIFFGGDLLMHVVYHDPQYGGQNHVVTVLAVAMMVTAAGAPASNALASMERPKAIVLATSAGTVVTLAAVCILTFSWGLLGAAYGTLAGSVAGAAARWVAFLAVLAQTDPVESSQASVTSILQKLTRDTAGREWGIRQIGEGFHAKIYAVGSAGGHPLFQGHRNLIVKLYKPDGSAGADAARRQFDAQAGLHSSLDGKTVDGWKIRAPLPLHVSASPPALVMTLAAGTNLSESLAEGNGPSPEIIESAARALISVMRPYWAAGCLHGDLSLHNILWDPADRVLSLVDVDTSASLPIREGLAKEWYPASLDLAGVLYDVGTDIRTANPRVISRRRIFAESVLIAFLAAIEAPEERRRLIEEVRAFARAELKSLDLPRAPRGLYRLLQRHIATRRIDRLLADALARAQSCRRLAVVGGGS
;
A
#
# COMPACT_ATOMS: atom_id res chain seq x y z
N MET A 1 -6.83 71.78 44.24
CA MET A 1 -6.20 70.45 44.36
C MET A 1 -5.23 70.32 43.20
N GLN A 2 -4.05 70.95 43.34
CA GLN A 2 -2.72 70.29 43.49
C GLN A 2 -2.40 69.42 42.26
N GLU A 3 -1.70 69.98 41.25
CA GLU A 3 -0.22 69.97 41.07
C GLU A 3 0.36 68.53 41.06
N SER A 4 1.23 68.07 40.16
CA SER A 4 2.29 68.63 39.30
C SER A 4 2.66 67.56 38.24
N GLY A 5 3.48 67.73 37.20
CA GLY A 5 4.36 68.80 36.74
C GLY A 5 5.27 68.29 35.60
N ALA A 6 5.33 69.08 34.53
CA ALA A 6 6.45 69.39 33.63
C ALA A 6 7.52 68.34 33.22
N THR A 7 7.62 68.17 31.90
CA THR A 7 8.84 67.94 31.07
C THR A 7 10.01 68.88 31.42
N PRO A 8 11.28 68.47 31.22
CA PRO A 8 12.00 68.81 29.96
C PRO A 8 13.11 67.81 29.47
N LEU A 9 13.39 67.83 28.17
CA LEU A 9 14.64 67.36 27.49
C LEU A 9 15.83 68.31 27.79
N PRO A 10 17.08 68.08 27.30
CA PRO A 10 17.92 66.87 27.18
C PRO A 10 19.37 67.14 27.69
N LEU A 11 20.27 66.15 27.74
CA LEU A 11 21.73 66.39 27.66
C LEU A 11 22.47 65.14 27.15
N VAL A 12 23.40 65.43 26.24
CA VAL A 12 24.31 64.60 25.44
C VAL A 12 25.52 64.18 26.29
N ASP A 13 26.03 62.95 26.17
CA ASP A 13 27.37 62.66 25.58
C ASP A 13 27.69 61.15 25.46
N ASN A 14 28.62 60.90 24.53
CA ASN A 14 29.07 59.69 23.85
C ASN A 14 29.66 58.55 24.68
N ALA A 15 29.51 57.31 24.17
CA ALA A 15 30.61 56.34 24.04
C ALA A 15 30.23 55.11 23.17
N ASP A 16 30.71 55.15 21.93
CA ASP A 16 31.55 54.12 21.28
C ASP A 16 31.04 52.70 20.87
N ARG A 17 31.31 52.43 19.58
CA ARG A 17 31.57 51.14 18.86
C ARG A 17 30.38 50.26 18.44
N LYS A 18 29.98 50.28 17.16
CA LYS A 18 30.59 49.73 15.91
C LYS A 18 30.44 48.22 15.69
N THR A 19 29.52 47.91 14.76
CA THR A 19 29.65 47.04 13.57
C THR A 19 30.11 45.58 13.74
N SER A 20 29.17 44.66 13.44
CA SER A 20 29.43 43.25 13.11
C SER A 20 29.78 43.11 11.61
N PRO A 21 30.78 42.30 11.21
CA PRO A 21 31.22 42.19 9.82
C PRO A 21 30.56 41.04 9.05
N GLN A 22 30.27 41.29 7.77
CA GLN A 22 30.13 40.28 6.71
C GLN A 22 31.45 39.53 6.46
N PRO A 23 31.37 38.33 5.86
CA PRO A 23 32.40 37.92 4.91
C PRO A 23 31.82 37.42 3.58
N ASN A 24 32.16 38.16 2.52
CA ASN A 24 32.52 37.78 1.15
C ASN A 24 32.23 36.35 0.67
N LEU A 25 31.31 36.22 -0.30
CA LEU A 25 31.28 35.09 -1.23
C LEU A 25 32.28 35.34 -2.36
N HIS A 26 33.39 34.61 -2.33
CA HIS A 26 34.27 34.42 -3.48
C HIS A 26 33.56 33.58 -4.54
N VAL A 27 33.38 34.18 -5.72
CA VAL A 27 33.06 33.47 -6.96
C VAL A 27 34.33 32.73 -7.39
N VAL A 28 34.28 31.40 -7.43
CA VAL A 28 35.25 30.55 -8.10
C VAL A 28 34.57 30.03 -9.37
N GLU A 29 35.02 30.52 -10.52
CA GLU A 29 34.84 29.85 -11.80
C GLU A 29 35.56 28.50 -11.74
N SER A 30 34.84 27.40 -12.01
CA SER A 30 35.46 26.12 -12.35
C SER A 30 34.99 25.70 -13.74
N SER A 31 35.93 25.82 -14.68
CA SER A 31 35.99 25.08 -15.93
C SER A 31 36.26 23.60 -15.61
N GLY A 32 35.53 22.69 -16.26
CA GLY A 32 35.76 21.24 -16.07
C GLY A 32 34.58 20.36 -16.46
N GLY A 33 34.02 20.54 -17.66
CA GLY A 33 33.13 19.56 -18.26
C GLY A 33 33.93 18.34 -18.71
N GLN A 34 33.77 17.21 -18.03
CA GLN A 34 33.77 15.83 -18.57
C GLN A 34 33.71 14.74 -17.48
N ASP A 35 33.97 15.05 -16.20
CA ASP A 35 33.88 14.05 -15.10
C ASP A 35 32.49 13.98 -14.41
N ALA A 36 31.61 14.94 -14.66
CA ALA A 36 30.27 14.99 -14.04
C ALA A 36 29.26 13.97 -14.62
N GLU A 37 29.48 13.48 -15.84
CA GLU A 37 28.58 12.48 -16.46
C GLU A 37 28.78 11.08 -15.90
N ARG A 38 30.01 10.71 -15.52
CA ARG A 38 30.31 9.41 -14.88
C ARG A 38 29.83 9.36 -13.42
N SER A 39 29.87 10.47 -12.69
CA SER A 39 29.37 10.52 -11.30
C SER A 39 27.83 10.47 -11.23
N GLY A 40 27.12 10.98 -12.25
CA GLY A 40 25.66 10.90 -12.34
C GLY A 40 25.15 9.47 -12.58
N VAL A 41 25.83 8.69 -13.43
CA VAL A 41 25.49 7.28 -13.68
C VAL A 41 25.82 6.41 -12.47
N TRP A 42 26.97 6.62 -11.81
CA TRP A 42 27.30 5.93 -10.56
C TRP A 42 26.39 6.34 -9.40
N ALA A 43 26.01 7.61 -9.27
CA ALA A 43 25.03 8.04 -8.26
C ALA A 43 23.61 7.53 -8.57
N ALA A 44 23.24 7.37 -9.84
CA ALA A 44 21.97 6.76 -10.25
C ALA A 44 21.96 5.24 -10.02
N ILE A 45 23.06 4.54 -10.34
CA ILE A 45 23.25 3.11 -10.05
C ILE A 45 23.28 2.88 -8.54
N MET A 46 24.02 3.71 -7.79
CA MET A 46 24.02 3.67 -6.33
C MET A 46 22.66 4.09 -5.76
N GLY A 47 21.91 4.98 -6.39
CA GLY A 47 20.52 5.30 -6.01
C GLY A 47 19.54 4.14 -6.23
N ILE A 48 19.82 3.27 -7.21
CA ILE A 48 19.06 2.05 -7.50
C ILE A 48 19.49 0.91 -6.55
N VAL A 49 20.80 0.73 -6.32
CA VAL A 49 21.39 -0.27 -5.42
C VAL A 49 21.21 0.09 -3.95
N PHE A 50 21.08 1.37 -3.57
CA PHE A 50 20.77 1.82 -2.20
C PHE A 50 19.34 2.35 -2.05
N GLY A 51 18.46 2.07 -3.01
CA GLY A 51 17.05 2.38 -2.88
C GLY A 51 16.45 1.65 -1.68
N THR A 52 15.57 2.31 -0.91
CA THR A 52 14.97 1.73 0.31
C THR A 52 14.31 0.35 0.12
N HIS A 53 13.90 0.00 -1.10
CA HIS A 53 13.40 -1.33 -1.44
C HIS A 53 14.49 -2.38 -1.61
N PHE A 54 15.62 -2.03 -2.21
CA PHE A 54 16.76 -2.94 -2.29
C PHE A 54 17.32 -3.19 -0.89
N LEU A 55 17.47 -2.14 -0.08
CA LEU A 55 17.92 -2.27 1.30
C LEU A 55 16.98 -3.14 2.15
N ALA A 56 15.66 -3.01 1.97
CA ALA A 56 14.69 -3.87 2.67
C ALA A 56 14.72 -5.33 2.17
N LEU A 57 14.98 -5.56 0.88
CA LEU A 57 15.17 -6.91 0.33
C LEU A 57 16.48 -7.53 0.84
N ALA A 58 17.57 -6.75 0.87
CA ALA A 58 18.85 -7.17 1.42
C ALA A 58 18.73 -7.50 2.92
N ASP A 59 18.01 -6.68 3.69
CA ASP A 59 17.69 -6.94 5.09
C ASP A 59 16.98 -8.29 5.26
N GLN A 60 15.95 -8.54 4.45
CA GLN A 60 15.21 -9.80 4.49
C GLN A 60 16.09 -11.01 4.15
N VAL A 61 17.03 -10.86 3.20
CA VAL A 61 18.01 -11.91 2.86
C VAL A 61 18.94 -12.16 4.04
N VAL A 62 19.44 -11.11 4.71
CA VAL A 62 20.30 -11.23 5.89
C VAL A 62 19.56 -11.95 7.01
N VAL A 63 18.35 -11.53 7.35
CA VAL A 63 17.57 -12.12 8.46
C VAL A 63 17.19 -13.57 8.16
N SER A 64 16.63 -13.85 6.98
CA SER A 64 16.25 -15.21 6.60
C SER A 64 17.45 -16.13 6.47
N GLY A 65 18.55 -15.64 5.87
CA GLY A 65 19.79 -16.39 5.71
C GLY A 65 20.46 -16.71 7.04
N THR A 66 20.47 -15.75 7.97
CA THR A 66 21.04 -15.96 9.32
C THR A 66 20.27 -17.00 10.11
N SER A 67 18.92 -16.95 10.08
CA SER A 67 18.09 -17.94 10.76
C SER A 67 18.26 -19.35 10.18
N LEU A 68 18.27 -19.47 8.85
CA LEU A 68 18.52 -20.73 8.14
C LEU A 68 19.92 -21.27 8.49
N LEU A 69 20.94 -20.45 8.34
CA LEU A 69 22.32 -20.87 8.57
C LEU A 69 22.55 -21.22 10.04
N SER A 70 21.96 -20.49 10.99
CA SER A 70 22.05 -20.84 12.42
C SER A 70 21.49 -22.24 12.70
N SER A 71 20.32 -22.56 12.14
CA SER A 71 19.70 -23.89 12.30
C SER A 71 20.53 -24.99 11.64
N VAL A 72 21.13 -24.71 10.48
CA VAL A 72 22.07 -25.61 9.79
C VAL A 72 23.35 -25.82 10.61
N LEU A 73 23.99 -24.76 11.10
CA LEU A 73 25.24 -24.86 11.86
C LEU A 73 25.04 -25.64 13.17
N VAL A 74 23.94 -25.39 13.88
CA VAL A 74 23.59 -26.18 15.08
C VAL A 74 23.44 -27.65 14.69
N GLY A 75 22.53 -27.98 13.77
CA GLY A 75 22.31 -29.38 13.39
C GLY A 75 23.49 -30.10 12.74
N ARG A 76 24.43 -29.36 12.12
CA ARG A 76 25.63 -29.92 11.48
C ARG A 76 26.71 -30.32 12.47
N TRP A 77 26.82 -29.58 13.58
CA TRP A 77 27.83 -29.80 14.62
C TRP A 77 27.26 -30.43 15.89
N THR A 78 25.96 -30.74 15.92
CA THR A 78 25.31 -31.46 17.02
C THR A 78 24.46 -32.62 16.52
N VAL A 79 24.01 -33.45 17.46
CA VAL A 79 23.05 -34.54 17.22
C VAL A 79 21.61 -33.99 17.06
N PRO A 80 20.68 -34.75 16.45
CA PRO A 80 19.30 -34.30 16.25
C PRO A 80 18.58 -33.85 17.52
N SER A 81 18.81 -34.50 18.67
CA SER A 81 18.15 -34.10 19.92
C SER A 81 18.49 -32.66 20.34
N GLU A 82 19.74 -32.23 20.16
CA GLU A 82 20.16 -30.85 20.42
C GLU A 82 19.53 -29.86 19.44
N LEU A 83 19.40 -30.22 18.17
CA LEU A 83 18.66 -29.38 17.20
C LEU A 83 17.17 -29.27 17.58
N GLY A 84 16.58 -30.34 18.09
CA GLY A 84 15.22 -30.35 18.64
C GLY A 84 15.06 -29.38 19.82
N ILE A 85 15.96 -29.45 20.80
CA ILE A 85 16.00 -28.55 21.96
C ILE A 85 16.18 -27.09 21.50
N TYR A 86 17.12 -26.82 20.59
CA TYR A 86 17.31 -25.49 20.01
C TYR A 86 16.04 -24.96 19.33
N SER A 87 15.36 -25.80 18.55
CA SER A 87 14.14 -25.41 17.81
C SER A 87 12.99 -25.07 18.75
N ILE A 88 12.85 -25.79 19.88
CA ILE A 88 11.92 -25.43 20.94
C ILE A 88 12.26 -24.04 21.49
N GLY A 89 13.53 -23.77 21.78
CA GLY A 89 13.95 -22.45 22.29
C GLY A 89 13.65 -21.32 21.31
N ILE A 90 13.95 -21.52 20.02
CA ILE A 90 13.64 -20.56 18.96
C ILE A 90 12.12 -20.40 18.77
N SER A 91 11.31 -21.45 18.93
CA SER A 91 9.85 -21.36 18.83
C SER A 91 9.23 -20.54 19.98
N ILE A 92 9.76 -20.66 21.20
CA ILE A 92 9.37 -19.84 22.36
C ILE A 92 9.74 -18.38 22.09
N LEU A 93 10.98 -18.14 21.66
CA LEU A 93 11.45 -16.80 21.34
C LEU A 93 10.63 -16.17 20.21
N GLY A 94 10.41 -16.90 19.11
CA GLY A 94 9.61 -16.46 17.97
C GLY A 94 8.16 -16.14 18.37
N SER A 95 7.59 -16.89 19.32
CA SER A 95 6.28 -16.59 19.87
C SER A 95 6.28 -15.28 20.67
N LEU A 96 7.29 -15.03 21.51
CA LEU A 96 7.41 -13.77 22.26
C LEU A 96 7.63 -12.56 21.36
N LEU A 97 8.48 -12.69 20.33
CA LEU A 97 8.69 -11.65 19.31
C LEU A 97 7.37 -11.31 18.59
N ALA A 98 6.60 -12.33 18.22
CA ALA A 98 5.29 -12.17 17.61
C ALA A 98 4.28 -11.45 18.53
N ILE A 99 4.30 -11.75 19.83
CA ILE A 99 3.48 -11.04 20.83
C ILE A 99 3.87 -9.57 20.93
N GLN A 100 5.18 -9.28 20.96
CA GLN A 100 5.69 -7.90 20.94
C GLN A 100 5.23 -7.15 19.69
N ASP A 101 5.33 -7.78 18.52
CA ASP A 101 4.91 -7.16 17.27
C ASP A 101 3.42 -6.78 17.29
N ALA A 102 2.57 -7.70 17.75
CA ALA A 102 1.13 -7.52 17.76
C ALA A 102 0.65 -6.51 18.82
N LEU A 103 1.26 -6.49 20.01
CA LEU A 103 0.83 -5.65 21.13
C LEU A 103 1.52 -4.28 21.17
N ILE A 104 2.73 -4.17 20.61
CA ILE A 104 3.59 -2.99 20.78
C ILE A 104 3.92 -2.38 19.42
N MET A 105 4.62 -3.10 18.54
CA MET A 105 5.19 -2.49 17.33
C MET A 105 4.15 -2.08 16.28
N LEU A 106 3.16 -2.93 16.04
CA LEU A 106 2.13 -2.65 15.03
C LEU A 106 1.21 -1.51 15.47
N PRO A 107 0.71 -1.47 16.73
CA PRO A 107 0.03 -0.28 17.26
C PRO A 107 0.89 0.99 17.20
N TYR A 108 2.16 0.92 17.59
CA TYR A 108 3.09 2.05 17.51
C TYR A 108 3.20 2.61 16.10
N THR A 109 3.40 1.74 15.11
CA THR A 109 3.56 2.13 13.70
C THR A 109 2.29 2.79 13.16
N ILE A 110 1.11 2.29 13.54
CA ILE A 110 -0.20 2.83 13.12
C ILE A 110 -0.49 4.17 13.80
N GLN A 111 -0.18 4.30 15.09
CA GLN A 111 -0.52 5.46 15.90
C GLN A 111 0.49 6.61 15.79
N ARG A 112 1.67 6.37 15.20
CA ARG A 112 2.75 7.36 15.01
C ARG A 112 2.31 8.69 14.39
N HIS A 113 1.27 8.70 13.56
CA HIS A 113 0.78 9.91 12.87
C HIS A 113 -0.44 10.56 13.56
N ARG A 114 -0.78 10.17 14.79
CA ARG A 114 -1.88 10.77 15.56
C ARG A 114 -1.37 11.89 16.47
N PRO A 115 -2.05 13.03 16.55
CA PRO A 115 -1.55 14.24 17.23
C PRO A 115 -1.58 14.18 18.77
N SER A 116 -2.00 13.08 19.39
CA SER A 116 -2.21 12.99 20.85
C SER A 116 -0.93 12.93 21.68
N TYR A 117 0.22 12.60 21.07
CA TYR A 117 1.49 12.43 21.75
C TYR A 117 2.62 13.06 20.93
N THR A 118 3.66 13.59 21.58
CA THR A 118 4.86 13.92 20.82
C THR A 118 5.52 12.63 20.32
N PRO A 119 6.24 12.66 19.17
CA PRO A 119 6.88 11.46 18.63
C PRO A 119 7.82 10.76 19.62
N ALA A 120 8.55 11.52 20.44
CA ALA A 120 9.47 11.00 21.45
C ALA A 120 8.76 10.37 22.66
N GLU A 121 7.62 10.93 23.07
CA GLU A 121 6.80 10.35 24.16
C GLU A 121 6.17 9.03 23.74
N HIS A 122 5.60 8.97 22.54
CA HIS A 122 5.00 7.74 22.04
C HIS A 122 6.03 6.63 21.87
N ALA A 123 7.23 6.97 21.37
CA ALA A 123 8.36 6.07 21.28
C ALA A 123 8.82 5.57 22.67
N GLY A 124 8.95 6.49 23.65
CA GLY A 124 9.38 6.15 25.00
C GLY A 124 8.40 5.26 25.75
N ILE A 125 7.10 5.51 25.60
CA ILE A 125 6.05 4.66 26.17
C ILE A 125 6.07 3.27 25.52
N SER A 126 6.27 3.18 24.21
CA SER A 126 6.34 1.89 23.52
C SER A 126 7.59 1.09 23.93
N LEU A 127 8.72 1.76 24.16
CA LEU A 127 9.93 1.15 24.72
C LEU A 127 9.67 0.62 26.14
N LEU A 128 8.94 1.37 26.97
CA LEU A 128 8.53 0.93 28.31
C LEU A 128 7.63 -0.31 28.25
N HIS A 129 6.66 -0.36 27.33
CA HIS A 129 5.84 -1.55 27.12
C HIS A 129 6.68 -2.76 26.69
N SER A 130 7.69 -2.56 25.84
CA SER A 130 8.63 -3.61 25.45
C SER A 130 9.43 -4.14 26.64
N ALA A 131 9.88 -3.24 27.52
CA ALA A 131 10.58 -3.60 28.75
C ALA A 131 9.67 -4.37 29.74
N TRP A 132 8.41 -3.98 29.87
CA TRP A 132 7.43 -4.72 30.69
C TRP A 132 7.16 -6.12 30.14
N LEU A 133 6.95 -6.26 28.83
CA LEU A 133 6.77 -7.56 28.19
C LEU A 133 8.00 -8.45 28.41
N ALA A 134 9.20 -7.90 28.24
CA ALA A 134 10.45 -8.60 28.52
C ALA A 134 10.55 -9.04 29.98
N GLY A 135 10.23 -8.16 30.94
CA GLY A 135 10.22 -8.49 32.36
C GLY A 135 9.23 -9.61 32.71
N VAL A 136 8.00 -9.55 32.19
CA VAL A 136 7.00 -10.61 32.37
C VAL A 136 7.47 -11.94 31.78
N ALA A 137 8.06 -11.91 30.58
CA ALA A 137 8.59 -13.11 29.93
C ALA A 137 9.75 -13.72 30.73
N VAL A 138 10.68 -12.91 31.22
CA VAL A 138 11.80 -13.34 32.08
C VAL A 138 11.29 -14.02 33.36
N VAL A 139 10.32 -13.40 34.04
CA VAL A 139 9.72 -13.98 35.26
C VAL A 139 9.02 -15.30 34.95
N ALA A 140 8.20 -15.35 33.89
CA ALA A 140 7.50 -16.56 33.49
C ALA A 140 8.47 -17.71 33.15
N LEU A 141 9.54 -17.42 32.42
CA LEU A 141 10.57 -18.41 32.07
C LEU A 141 11.38 -18.85 33.28
N ALA A 142 11.72 -17.95 34.21
CA ALA A 142 12.43 -18.30 35.44
C ALA A 142 11.58 -19.19 36.35
N ILE A 143 10.27 -18.90 36.47
CA ILE A 143 9.32 -19.76 37.19
C ILE A 143 9.24 -21.14 36.51
N ALA A 144 9.13 -21.18 35.18
CA ALA A 144 9.09 -22.43 34.43
C ALA A 144 10.38 -23.25 34.62
N ALA A 145 11.55 -22.63 34.49
CA ALA A 145 12.85 -23.29 34.69
C ALA A 145 12.99 -23.83 36.12
N THR A 146 12.60 -23.05 37.13
CA THR A 146 12.62 -23.49 38.53
C THR A 146 11.66 -24.65 38.76
N GLY A 147 10.44 -24.58 38.21
CA GLY A 147 9.47 -25.68 38.26
C GLY A 147 9.98 -26.96 37.61
N MET A 148 10.67 -26.84 36.46
CA MET A 148 11.31 -27.97 35.78
C MET A 148 12.40 -28.64 36.62
N VAL A 149 13.22 -27.85 37.34
CA VAL A 149 14.20 -28.39 38.30
C VAL A 149 13.50 -29.17 39.42
N VAL A 150 12.45 -28.59 40.01
CA VAL A 150 11.71 -29.21 41.12
C VAL A 150 11.00 -30.50 40.68
N LEU A 151 10.50 -30.54 39.45
CA LEU A 151 9.82 -31.70 38.87
C LEU A 151 10.78 -32.76 38.30
N GLY A 152 12.10 -32.54 38.37
CA GLY A 152 13.10 -33.47 37.85
C GLY A 152 13.04 -33.64 36.33
N ALA A 153 12.71 -32.58 35.60
CA ALA A 153 12.68 -32.59 34.13
C ALA A 153 14.08 -32.73 33.53
N ASP A 154 14.15 -32.96 32.21
CA ASP A 154 15.40 -33.10 31.48
C ASP A 154 16.35 -31.90 31.70
N SER A 155 17.60 -32.21 32.04
CA SER A 155 18.61 -31.20 32.38
C SER A 155 18.94 -30.27 31.21
N ASN A 156 19.02 -30.78 29.97
CA ASN A 156 19.37 -29.96 28.81
C ASN A 156 18.24 -28.99 28.48
N LEU A 157 16.99 -29.45 28.55
CA LEU A 157 15.82 -28.58 28.35
C LEU A 157 15.71 -27.52 29.45
N THR A 158 16.00 -27.88 30.71
CA THR A 158 16.00 -26.94 31.83
C THR A 158 17.06 -25.85 31.66
N TRP A 159 18.28 -26.22 31.26
CA TRP A 159 19.36 -25.28 30.95
C TRP A 159 19.04 -24.39 29.73
N LEU A 160 18.32 -24.92 28.73
CA LEU A 160 17.82 -24.11 27.63
C LEU A 160 16.87 -23.02 28.14
N VAL A 161 15.90 -23.34 28.99
CA VAL A 161 14.98 -22.34 29.53
C VAL A 161 15.73 -21.28 30.33
N TRP A 162 16.73 -21.65 31.13
CA TRP A 162 17.64 -20.70 31.78
C TRP A 162 18.41 -19.82 30.78
N ALA A 163 18.90 -20.37 29.67
CA ALA A 163 19.52 -19.56 28.61
C ALA A 163 18.53 -18.58 27.98
N LEU A 164 17.25 -18.95 27.85
CA LEU A 164 16.21 -18.05 27.35
C LEU A 164 15.90 -16.91 28.32
N VAL A 165 15.98 -17.13 29.65
CA VAL A 165 15.86 -16.05 30.66
C VAL A 165 16.84 -14.91 30.35
N LEU A 166 18.06 -15.24 29.91
CA LEU A 166 19.07 -14.24 29.52
C LEU A 166 18.88 -13.73 28.08
N THR A 167 18.44 -14.60 27.16
CA THR A 167 18.38 -14.29 25.71
C THR A 167 17.17 -13.42 25.35
N VAL A 168 16.00 -13.73 25.90
CA VAL A 168 14.71 -13.09 25.58
C VAL A 168 14.71 -11.58 25.74
N PRO A 169 15.16 -10.97 26.87
CA PRO A 169 15.08 -9.52 27.03
C PRO A 169 15.88 -8.77 25.96
N PHE A 170 17.06 -9.28 25.59
CA PHE A 170 17.87 -8.66 24.54
C PHE A 170 17.33 -8.91 23.14
N ALA A 171 16.77 -10.09 22.88
CA ALA A 171 16.15 -10.38 21.60
C ALA A 171 14.87 -9.53 21.36
N LEU A 172 14.05 -9.34 22.39
CA LEU A 172 12.89 -8.43 22.37
C LEU A 172 13.34 -6.98 22.17
N GLN A 173 14.37 -6.54 22.88
CA GLN A 173 14.94 -5.21 22.69
C GLN A 173 15.49 -4.99 21.27
N ARG A 174 16.17 -6.00 20.70
CA ARG A 174 16.65 -5.97 19.31
C ARG A 174 15.48 -5.81 18.34
N GLU A 175 14.41 -6.60 18.49
CA GLU A 175 13.25 -6.53 17.59
C GLU A 175 12.52 -5.19 17.72
N PHE A 176 12.45 -4.62 18.93
CA PHE A 176 11.93 -3.26 19.14
C PHE A 176 12.76 -2.23 18.37
N SER A 177 14.09 -2.34 18.46
CA SER A 177 15.05 -1.46 17.78
C SER A 177 14.87 -1.51 16.26
N ARG A 178 14.73 -2.73 15.73
CA ARG A 178 14.48 -3.02 14.32
C ARG A 178 13.14 -2.43 13.86
N GLY A 179 12.06 -2.72 14.58
CA GLY A 179 10.73 -2.22 14.28
C GLY A 179 10.63 -0.69 14.39
N TYR A 180 11.32 -0.07 15.35
CA TYR A 180 11.40 1.39 15.48
C TYR A 180 12.08 2.02 14.26
N ALA A 181 13.20 1.45 13.81
CA ALA A 181 13.91 1.92 12.63
C ALA A 181 13.06 1.77 11.35
N PHE A 182 12.32 0.66 11.20
CA PHE A 182 11.34 0.50 10.12
C PHE A 182 10.19 1.50 10.17
N ALA A 183 9.62 1.74 11.35
CA ALA A 183 8.55 2.71 11.54
C ALA A 183 8.99 4.12 11.12
N HIS A 184 10.27 4.47 11.30
CA HIS A 184 10.90 5.72 10.86
C HIS A 184 11.47 5.67 9.44
N LEU A 185 11.34 4.55 8.75
CA LEU A 185 11.85 4.31 7.40
C LEU A 185 13.38 4.50 7.29
N ARG A 186 14.11 4.26 8.39
CA ARG A 186 15.57 4.25 8.46
C ARG A 186 16.10 2.85 8.09
N VAL A 187 15.77 2.38 6.89
CA VAL A 187 16.03 0.98 6.44
C VAL A 187 17.52 0.62 6.47
N ALA A 188 18.43 1.58 6.25
CA ALA A 188 19.86 1.34 6.38
C ALA A 188 20.26 0.96 7.83
N ASN A 189 19.63 1.58 8.84
CA ASN A 189 19.91 1.25 10.24
C ASN A 189 19.38 -0.14 10.61
N VAL A 190 18.28 -0.58 9.99
CA VAL A 190 17.77 -1.95 10.13
C VAL A 190 18.81 -2.94 9.60
N LEU A 191 19.27 -2.73 8.36
CA LEU A 191 20.25 -3.61 7.73
C LEU A 191 21.57 -3.68 8.53
N ILE A 192 22.06 -2.55 9.06
CA ILE A 192 23.26 -2.53 9.90
C ILE A 192 23.06 -3.33 11.18
N LEU A 193 21.89 -3.19 11.82
CA LEU A 193 21.56 -3.89 13.05
C LEU A 193 21.46 -5.41 12.80
N ASP A 194 20.73 -5.83 11.76
CA ASP A 194 20.55 -7.24 11.45
C ASP A 194 21.83 -7.89 10.90
N ALA A 195 22.62 -7.18 10.09
CA ALA A 195 23.94 -7.65 9.65
C ALA A 195 24.93 -7.76 10.83
N GLY A 196 24.90 -6.82 11.78
CA GLY A 196 25.71 -6.87 12.99
C GLY A 196 25.39 -8.11 13.85
N VAL A 197 24.10 -8.41 14.03
CA VAL A 197 23.68 -9.63 14.74
C VAL A 197 24.06 -10.88 13.97
N ALA A 198 23.87 -10.89 12.65
CA ALA A 198 24.25 -12.01 11.80
C ALA A 198 25.74 -12.36 11.93
N VAL A 199 26.63 -11.36 11.80
CA VAL A 199 28.08 -11.56 11.90
C VAL A 199 28.47 -12.08 13.28
N LEU A 200 27.94 -11.47 14.35
CA LEU A 200 28.26 -11.89 15.72
C LEU A 200 27.73 -13.30 16.02
N GLN A 201 26.47 -13.57 15.70
CA GLN A 201 25.83 -14.85 15.97
C GLN A 201 26.49 -15.98 15.17
N LEU A 202 26.64 -15.82 13.85
CA LEU A 202 27.25 -16.84 13.00
C LEU A 202 28.74 -17.03 13.33
N GLY A 203 29.45 -15.97 13.71
CA GLY A 203 30.82 -16.05 14.20
C GLY A 203 30.93 -16.88 15.49
N VAL A 204 30.06 -16.62 16.48
CA VAL A 204 30.01 -17.40 17.73
C VAL A 204 29.64 -18.86 17.45
N LEU A 205 28.63 -19.11 16.62
CA LEU A 205 28.26 -20.48 16.24
C LEU A 205 29.39 -21.20 15.51
N GLY A 206 30.05 -20.54 14.56
CA GLY A 206 31.21 -21.09 13.86
C GLY A 206 32.35 -21.45 14.81
N TRP A 207 32.64 -20.58 15.79
CA TRP A 207 33.65 -20.84 16.81
C TRP A 207 33.27 -21.99 17.76
N LEU A 208 32.02 -22.06 18.21
CA LEU A 208 31.52 -23.17 19.04
C LEU A 208 31.55 -24.50 18.27
N GLY A 209 31.20 -24.48 16.99
CA GLY A 209 31.26 -25.63 16.10
C GLY A 209 32.70 -26.12 15.90
N TRP A 210 33.62 -25.22 15.57
CA TRP A 210 35.02 -25.57 15.35
C TRP A 210 35.73 -26.06 16.61
N SER A 211 35.37 -25.51 17.77
CA SER A 211 35.91 -25.96 19.07
C SER A 211 35.28 -27.25 19.61
N GLY A 212 34.30 -27.83 18.89
CA GLY A 212 33.58 -29.03 19.32
C GLY A 212 32.69 -28.83 20.55
N ARG A 213 32.33 -27.57 20.87
CA ARG A 213 31.54 -27.17 22.04
C ARG A 213 30.10 -26.75 21.69
N MET A 214 29.66 -27.03 20.47
CA MET A 214 28.32 -26.67 20.02
C MET A 214 27.26 -27.42 20.84
N SER A 215 26.27 -26.68 21.34
CA SER A 215 25.08 -27.21 22.00
C SER A 215 23.91 -26.26 21.77
N ALA A 216 22.67 -26.73 22.00
CA ALA A 216 21.48 -25.90 21.91
C ALA A 216 21.56 -24.68 22.84
N VAL A 217 22.01 -24.91 24.07
CA VAL A 217 22.21 -23.88 25.09
C VAL A 217 23.24 -22.86 24.62
N GLY A 218 24.41 -23.31 24.14
CA GLY A 218 25.46 -22.43 23.63
C GLY A 218 25.01 -21.59 22.44
N ALA A 219 24.20 -22.16 21.55
CA ALA A 219 23.63 -21.45 20.41
C ALA A 219 22.63 -20.37 20.83
N CYS A 220 21.75 -20.65 21.80
CA CYS A 220 20.82 -19.66 22.34
C CYS A 220 21.56 -18.54 23.09
N VAL A 221 22.54 -18.86 23.92
CA VAL A 221 23.37 -17.86 24.60
C VAL A 221 24.13 -17.00 23.59
N GLY A 222 24.68 -17.60 22.53
CA GLY A 222 25.34 -16.87 21.44
C GLY A 222 24.43 -15.86 20.75
N LEU A 223 23.18 -16.25 20.45
CA LEU A 223 22.15 -15.34 19.94
C LEU A 223 21.84 -14.22 20.94
N GLY A 224 21.69 -14.55 22.23
CA GLY A 224 21.45 -13.59 23.30
C GLY A 224 22.55 -12.55 23.41
N CYS A 225 23.81 -12.98 23.41
CA CYS A 225 24.98 -12.09 23.41
C CYS A 225 25.01 -11.19 22.17
N ALA A 226 24.80 -11.74 20.97
CA ALA A 226 24.76 -10.95 19.73
C ALA A 226 23.66 -9.88 19.77
N CYS A 227 22.47 -10.22 20.27
CA CYS A 227 21.37 -9.28 20.49
C CYS A 227 21.71 -8.24 21.57
N ALA A 228 22.38 -8.64 22.65
CA ALA A 228 22.73 -7.74 23.75
C ALA A 228 23.72 -6.67 23.30
N LEU A 229 24.83 -7.05 22.65
CA LEU A 229 25.84 -6.10 22.17
C LEU A 229 25.23 -5.08 21.20
N THR A 230 24.45 -5.55 20.22
CA THR A 230 23.84 -4.67 19.22
C THR A 230 22.75 -3.78 19.82
N SER A 231 21.93 -4.29 20.73
CA SER A 231 20.89 -3.52 21.42
C SER A 231 21.46 -2.44 22.33
N ILE A 232 22.56 -2.72 23.06
CA ILE A 232 23.22 -1.73 23.93
C ILE A 232 23.78 -0.58 23.09
N VAL A 233 24.48 -0.89 21.99
CA VAL A 233 25.02 0.12 21.07
C VAL A 233 23.91 0.98 20.47
N TRP A 234 22.80 0.35 20.05
CA TRP A 234 21.66 1.06 19.49
C TRP A 234 20.98 1.96 20.52
N LEU A 235 20.71 1.46 21.72
CA LEU A 235 20.02 2.21 22.77
C LEU A 235 20.85 3.42 23.19
N HIS A 236 22.18 3.28 23.29
CA HIS A 236 23.08 4.40 23.59
C HIS A 236 22.99 5.52 22.53
N ARG A 237 22.86 5.15 21.25
CA ARG A 237 22.76 6.12 20.13
C ARG A 237 21.39 6.79 20.05
N GLU A 238 20.31 6.05 20.26
CA GLU A 238 18.94 6.54 20.06
C GLU A 238 18.28 7.06 21.35
N ARG A 239 18.94 7.00 22.51
CA ARG A 239 18.39 7.40 23.82
C ARG A 239 17.76 8.79 23.87
N SER A 240 18.27 9.74 23.08
CA SER A 240 17.76 11.12 23.01
C SER A 240 16.39 11.22 22.35
N ASN A 241 15.95 10.19 21.63
CA ASN A 241 14.67 10.16 20.93
C ASN A 241 13.52 9.60 21.78
N PHE A 242 13.78 9.24 23.05
CA PHE A 242 12.79 8.68 23.96
C PHE A 242 12.51 9.63 25.13
N ALA A 243 11.23 9.93 25.36
CA ALA A 243 10.76 10.64 26.54
C ALA A 243 9.66 9.84 27.23
N ILE A 244 9.67 9.75 28.55
CA ILE A 244 8.64 9.03 29.32
C ILE A 244 7.95 10.02 30.25
N ARG A 245 6.63 10.23 30.05
CA ARG A 245 5.79 11.02 30.94
C ARG A 245 4.73 10.14 31.60
N ALA A 246 4.84 9.95 32.92
CA ALA A 246 3.98 9.05 33.69
C ALA A 246 2.47 9.31 33.51
N GLY A 247 2.07 10.59 33.40
CA GLY A 247 0.67 10.99 33.26
C GLY A 247 -0.03 10.48 31.98
N GLN A 248 0.73 10.14 30.93
CA GLN A 248 0.18 9.71 29.64
C GLN A 248 0.26 8.19 29.42
N VAL A 249 1.02 7.46 30.25
CA VAL A 249 1.24 6.01 30.09
C VAL A 249 -0.08 5.24 30.10
N ARG A 250 -1.01 5.57 31.02
CA ARG A 250 -2.30 4.88 31.14
C ARG A 250 -3.18 5.03 29.89
N GLN A 251 -3.23 6.25 29.34
CA GLN A 251 -4.02 6.54 28.15
C GLN A 251 -3.44 5.82 26.93
N ALA A 252 -2.13 5.96 26.71
CA ALA A 252 -1.43 5.29 25.61
C ALA A 252 -1.55 3.76 25.70
N THR A 253 -1.48 3.18 26.90
CA THR A 253 -1.70 1.74 27.11
C THR A 253 -3.11 1.32 26.70
N THR A 254 -4.12 2.12 27.04
CA THR A 254 -5.52 1.84 26.67
C THR A 254 -5.72 1.92 25.15
N ASP A 255 -5.13 2.92 24.50
CA ASP A 255 -5.20 3.11 23.06
C ASP A 255 -4.50 1.98 22.29
N SER A 256 -3.30 1.59 22.73
CA SER A 256 -2.57 0.44 22.18
C SER A 256 -3.31 -0.88 22.40
N TRP A 257 -3.89 -1.10 23.59
CA TRP A 257 -4.61 -2.35 23.91
C TRP A 257 -5.88 -2.55 23.09
N ARG A 258 -6.65 -1.49 22.83
CA ARG A 258 -7.90 -1.56 22.04
C ARG A 258 -7.67 -2.16 20.66
N LEU A 259 -6.54 -1.81 20.03
CA LEU A 259 -6.10 -2.33 18.75
C LEU A 259 -5.34 -3.66 18.91
N GLY A 260 -4.38 -3.69 19.83
CA GLY A 260 -3.43 -4.79 20.04
C GLY A 260 -4.10 -6.11 20.40
N LYS A 261 -5.20 -6.13 21.17
CA LYS A 261 -5.85 -7.37 21.59
C LYS A 261 -6.34 -8.24 20.42
N TRP A 262 -6.81 -7.61 19.34
CA TRP A 262 -7.29 -8.32 18.15
C TRP A 262 -6.13 -8.80 17.28
N LEU A 263 -5.07 -7.99 17.17
CA LEU A 263 -3.83 -8.35 16.49
C LEU A 263 -3.16 -9.53 17.21
N PHE A 264 -3.12 -9.49 18.54
CA PHE A 264 -2.59 -10.55 19.38
C PHE A 264 -3.36 -11.85 19.21
N ALA A 265 -4.70 -11.82 19.23
CA ALA A 265 -5.51 -13.03 19.00
C ALA A 265 -5.21 -13.67 17.63
N GLY A 266 -5.07 -12.86 16.58
CA GLY A 266 -4.65 -13.32 15.26
C GLY A 266 -3.25 -13.92 15.29
N GLN A 267 -2.31 -13.27 15.96
CA GLN A 267 -0.92 -13.70 16.04
C GLN A 267 -0.75 -15.00 16.84
N VAL A 268 -1.49 -15.18 17.94
CA VAL A 268 -1.52 -16.45 18.70
C VAL A 268 -1.94 -17.60 17.78
N THR A 269 -2.95 -17.40 16.95
CA THR A 269 -3.42 -18.42 16.00
C THR A 269 -2.33 -18.82 15.00
N VAL A 270 -1.58 -17.84 14.49
CA VAL A 270 -0.47 -18.06 13.55
C VAL A 270 0.72 -18.74 14.23
N SER A 271 1.11 -18.30 15.43
CA SER A 271 2.21 -18.89 16.19
C SER A 271 1.90 -20.33 16.58
N MET A 272 0.66 -20.62 17.02
CA MET A 272 0.20 -21.99 17.29
C MET A 272 0.31 -22.86 16.04
N GLN A 273 -0.14 -22.36 14.88
CA GLN A 273 -0.03 -23.13 13.63
C GLN A 273 1.43 -23.39 13.22
N GLY A 274 2.32 -22.41 13.39
CA GLY A 274 3.72 -22.51 12.99
C GLY A 274 4.60 -23.33 13.94
N TYR A 275 4.26 -23.36 15.24
CA TYR A 275 5.11 -23.95 16.27
C TYR A 275 4.52 -25.16 17.00
N ALA A 276 3.24 -25.48 16.82
CA ALA A 276 2.60 -26.61 17.50
C ALA A 276 3.37 -27.93 17.31
N SER A 277 3.83 -28.22 16.09
CA SER A 277 4.59 -29.44 15.82
C SER A 277 5.85 -29.54 16.69
N TYR A 278 6.58 -28.44 16.91
CA TYR A 278 7.77 -28.41 17.77
C TYR A 278 7.46 -28.62 19.26
N TRP A 279 6.29 -28.18 19.73
CA TRP A 279 5.89 -28.38 21.13
C TRP A 279 5.27 -29.76 21.37
N MET A 280 4.66 -30.36 20.35
CA MET A 280 3.95 -31.62 20.47
C MET A 280 4.86 -32.82 20.23
N LEU A 281 5.74 -32.78 19.22
CA LEU A 281 6.69 -33.87 18.92
C LEU A 281 7.49 -34.37 20.14
N PRO A 282 8.08 -33.52 21.00
CA PRO A 282 8.82 -34.02 22.15
C PRO A 282 7.94 -34.73 23.18
N LEU A 283 6.64 -34.42 23.23
CA LEU A 283 5.66 -35.07 24.12
C LEU A 283 5.11 -36.38 23.52
N LEU A 284 5.01 -36.46 22.20
CA LEU A 284 4.41 -37.58 21.48
C LEU A 284 5.44 -38.64 21.06
N THR A 285 6.68 -38.21 20.85
CA THR A 285 7.77 -39.05 20.33
C THR A 285 9.02 -38.85 21.18
N ASN A 286 9.99 -38.07 20.70
CA ASN A 286 11.23 -37.75 21.40
C ASN A 286 11.87 -36.46 20.84
N MET A 287 12.93 -35.98 21.50
CA MET A 287 13.65 -34.78 21.08
C MET A 287 14.42 -34.97 19.75
N ALA A 288 14.87 -36.19 19.43
CA ALA A 288 15.60 -36.44 18.19
C ALA A 288 14.70 -36.30 16.96
N GLU A 289 13.48 -36.85 16.99
CA GLU A 289 12.48 -36.66 15.94
C GLU A 289 12.07 -35.20 15.77
N THR A 290 11.99 -34.45 16.88
CA THR A 290 11.77 -32.99 16.84
C THR A 290 12.90 -32.27 16.08
N GLY A 291 14.14 -32.69 16.28
CA GLY A 291 15.29 -32.18 15.54
C GLY A 291 15.30 -32.55 14.06
N ILE A 292 14.95 -33.80 13.73
CA ILE A 292 14.82 -34.23 12.32
C ILE A 292 13.69 -33.46 11.64
N PHE A 293 12.57 -33.22 12.33
CA PHE A 293 11.48 -32.37 11.84
C PHE A 293 11.96 -30.93 11.59
N ALA A 294 12.75 -30.36 12.51
CA ALA A 294 13.33 -29.03 12.37
C ALA A 294 14.31 -28.94 11.20
N ALA A 295 15.18 -29.93 11.04
CA ALA A 295 16.10 -30.03 9.89
C ALA A 295 15.32 -30.10 8.57
N SER A 296 14.29 -30.96 8.52
CA SER A 296 13.42 -31.11 7.35
C SER A 296 12.67 -29.82 7.02
N THR A 297 12.16 -29.13 8.05
CA THR A 297 11.50 -27.82 7.90
C THR A 297 12.49 -26.74 7.44
N THR A 298 13.74 -26.78 7.93
CA THR A 298 14.80 -25.86 7.50
C THR A 298 15.10 -26.03 6.02
N VAL A 299 15.22 -27.28 5.55
CA VAL A 299 15.38 -27.58 4.11
C VAL A 299 14.18 -27.09 3.30
N ALA A 300 12.95 -27.38 3.73
CA ALA A 300 11.75 -26.88 3.06
C ALA A 300 11.69 -25.34 3.03
N SER A 301 12.20 -24.68 4.08
CA SER A 301 12.21 -23.23 4.23
C SER A 301 13.12 -22.51 3.22
N LEU A 302 13.95 -23.22 2.45
CA LEU A 302 14.69 -22.66 1.31
C LEU A 302 13.77 -22.01 0.26
N ALA A 303 12.48 -22.32 0.26
CA ALA A 303 11.47 -21.65 -0.56
C ALA A 303 11.04 -20.26 -0.03
N ASN A 304 11.37 -19.89 1.21
CA ASN A 304 10.92 -18.64 1.84
C ASN A 304 11.29 -17.36 1.06
N PRO A 305 12.49 -17.23 0.43
CA PRO A 305 12.80 -16.08 -0.41
C PRO A 305 11.84 -15.92 -1.59
N LEU A 306 11.47 -17.03 -2.24
CA LEU A 306 10.48 -17.05 -3.33
C LEU A 306 9.12 -16.58 -2.80
N LEU A 307 8.66 -17.14 -1.69
CA LEU A 307 7.39 -16.78 -1.07
C LEU A 307 7.35 -15.29 -0.66
N THR A 308 8.46 -14.77 -0.14
CA THR A 308 8.58 -13.37 0.29
C THR A 308 8.54 -12.41 -0.91
N ALA A 309 9.25 -12.73 -1.99
CA ALA A 309 9.21 -11.94 -3.22
C ALA A 309 7.78 -11.84 -3.79
N PHE A 310 7.04 -12.94 -3.79
CA PHE A 310 5.64 -12.95 -4.24
C PHE A 310 4.73 -12.17 -3.30
N ARG A 311 4.83 -12.35 -1.98
CA ARG A 311 3.98 -11.64 -1.00
C ARG A 311 4.00 -10.12 -1.17
N ASN A 312 5.14 -9.54 -1.51
CA ASN A 312 5.30 -8.10 -1.73
C ASN A 312 4.64 -7.58 -3.01
N THR A 313 4.30 -8.46 -3.96
CA THR A 313 3.69 -8.08 -5.25
C THR A 313 2.20 -8.42 -5.35
N LEU A 314 1.74 -9.44 -4.61
CA LEU A 314 0.38 -9.97 -4.71
C LEU A 314 -0.67 -9.01 -4.14
N THR A 315 -0.47 -8.47 -2.94
CA THR A 315 -1.45 -7.57 -2.30
C THR A 315 -1.74 -6.32 -3.14
N PRO A 316 -0.73 -5.59 -3.66
CA PRO A 316 -0.98 -4.45 -4.54
C PRO A 316 -1.68 -4.82 -5.86
N ARG A 317 -1.48 -6.04 -6.39
CA ARG A 317 -2.15 -6.54 -7.60
C ARG A 317 -3.60 -6.91 -7.32
N ALA A 318 -3.88 -7.54 -6.19
CA ALA A 318 -5.24 -7.85 -5.73
C ALA A 318 -6.07 -6.56 -5.58
N VAL A 319 -5.56 -5.56 -4.86
CA VAL A 319 -6.23 -4.25 -4.70
C VAL A 319 -6.50 -3.60 -6.06
N ARG A 320 -5.54 -3.62 -6.99
CA ARG A 320 -5.75 -3.06 -8.33
C ARG A 320 -6.79 -3.84 -9.13
N ALA A 321 -6.73 -5.18 -9.12
CA ALA A 321 -7.68 -6.02 -9.82
C ALA A 321 -9.11 -5.84 -9.31
N PHE A 322 -9.27 -5.64 -8.00
CA PHE A 322 -10.54 -5.31 -7.38
C PHE A 322 -11.02 -3.91 -7.79
N ASN A 323 -10.14 -2.90 -7.76
CA ASN A 323 -10.49 -1.53 -8.14
C ASN A 323 -10.84 -1.37 -9.62
N GLU A 324 -10.15 -2.08 -10.52
CA GLU A 324 -10.32 -1.95 -11.98
C GLU A 324 -11.40 -2.87 -12.57
N GLY A 325 -11.99 -3.80 -11.82
CA GLY A 325 -12.93 -4.77 -12.38
C GLY A 325 -13.68 -5.62 -11.37
N GLY A 326 -13.79 -5.15 -10.12
CA GLY A 326 -14.57 -5.75 -9.06
C GLY A 326 -14.18 -7.18 -8.70
N GLY A 327 -15.15 -7.93 -8.14
CA GLY A 327 -14.95 -9.30 -7.68
C GLY A 327 -14.53 -10.27 -8.79
N ALA A 328 -15.10 -10.17 -10.00
CA ALA A 328 -14.80 -11.10 -11.08
C ALA A 328 -13.32 -11.01 -11.55
N LYS A 329 -12.80 -9.78 -11.71
CA LYS A 329 -11.40 -9.55 -12.06
C LYS A 329 -10.46 -9.92 -10.91
N LEU A 330 -10.85 -9.65 -9.66
CA LEU A 330 -10.13 -10.08 -8.47
C LEU A 330 -10.03 -11.61 -8.40
N ARG A 331 -11.13 -12.34 -8.64
CA ARG A 331 -11.17 -13.81 -8.66
C ARG A 331 -10.22 -14.39 -9.71
N ARG A 332 -10.27 -13.86 -10.94
CA ARG A 332 -9.39 -14.31 -12.02
C ARG A 332 -7.92 -14.04 -11.71
N GLN A 333 -7.62 -12.86 -11.15
CA GLN A 333 -6.26 -12.49 -10.75
C GLN A 333 -5.75 -13.37 -9.60
N ALA A 334 -6.56 -13.59 -8.56
CA ALA A 334 -6.21 -14.44 -7.42
C ALA A 334 -5.97 -15.89 -7.86
N ALA A 335 -6.82 -16.44 -8.74
CA ALA A 335 -6.65 -17.79 -9.28
C ALA A 335 -5.37 -17.90 -10.12
N ARG A 336 -5.10 -16.92 -10.99
CA ARG A 336 -3.87 -16.88 -11.78
C ARG A 336 -2.62 -16.82 -10.89
N ASP A 337 -2.63 -15.95 -9.88
CA ASP A 337 -1.52 -15.81 -8.96
C ASP A 337 -1.29 -17.09 -8.14
N ALA A 338 -2.36 -17.80 -7.77
CA ALA A 338 -2.27 -19.09 -7.10
C ALA A 338 -1.71 -20.19 -8.00
N VAL A 339 -2.12 -20.25 -9.27
CA VAL A 339 -1.56 -21.20 -10.24
C VAL A 339 -0.08 -20.92 -10.50
N VAL A 340 0.33 -19.65 -10.63
CA VAL A 340 1.74 -19.28 -10.82
C VAL A 340 2.57 -19.66 -9.60
N LEU A 341 2.08 -19.35 -8.40
CA LEU A 341 2.75 -19.73 -7.15
C LEU A 341 2.84 -21.24 -6.98
N ALA A 342 1.73 -21.96 -7.17
CA ALA A 342 1.68 -23.41 -7.05
C ALA A 342 2.58 -24.08 -8.10
N GLY A 343 2.60 -23.58 -9.34
CA GLY A 343 3.48 -24.07 -10.40
C GLY A 343 4.96 -23.88 -10.07
N GLY A 344 5.35 -22.68 -9.61
CA GLY A 344 6.73 -22.42 -9.17
C GLY A 344 7.15 -23.28 -7.97
N MET A 345 6.26 -23.43 -6.99
CA MET A 345 6.48 -24.28 -5.83
C MET A 345 6.46 -25.79 -6.16
N SER A 346 5.75 -26.21 -7.21
CA SER A 346 5.75 -27.60 -7.67
C SER A 346 7.14 -28.01 -8.18
N LEU A 347 7.81 -27.12 -8.93
CA LEU A 347 9.20 -27.35 -9.36
C LEU A 347 10.14 -27.49 -8.16
N PHE A 348 9.96 -26.65 -7.14
CA PHE A 348 10.70 -26.77 -5.88
C PHE A 348 10.41 -28.11 -5.17
N CYS A 349 9.14 -28.53 -5.08
CA CYS A 349 8.77 -29.81 -4.47
C CYS A 349 9.36 -31.00 -5.24
N ILE A 350 9.40 -30.96 -6.57
CA ILE A 350 10.04 -31.98 -7.40
C ILE A 350 11.54 -32.03 -7.13
N ALA A 351 12.21 -30.88 -7.04
CA ALA A 351 13.63 -30.82 -6.72
C ALA A 351 13.92 -31.41 -5.32
N ILE A 352 13.08 -31.11 -4.32
CA ILE A 352 13.16 -31.71 -2.99
C ILE A 352 12.86 -33.21 -3.02
N PHE A 353 11.91 -33.67 -3.83
CA PHE A 353 11.58 -35.10 -3.91
C PHE A 353 12.76 -35.95 -4.41
N PHE A 354 13.50 -35.46 -5.40
CA PHE A 354 14.66 -36.18 -5.95
C PHE A 354 15.97 -35.90 -5.20
N GLY A 355 16.13 -34.70 -4.63
CA GLY A 355 17.38 -34.23 -4.04
C GLY A 355 17.35 -34.03 -2.52
N GLY A 356 16.22 -34.23 -1.86
CA GLY A 356 16.04 -33.94 -0.43
C GLY A 356 16.92 -34.80 0.46
N ASP A 357 17.03 -36.09 0.16
CA ASP A 357 17.93 -37.00 0.89
C ASP A 357 19.40 -36.59 0.74
N LEU A 358 19.83 -36.28 -0.49
CA LEU A 358 21.18 -35.80 -0.75
C LEU A 358 21.46 -34.49 0.00
N LEU A 359 20.50 -33.58 -0.02
CA LEU A 359 20.63 -32.29 0.67
C LEU A 359 20.72 -32.47 2.18
N MET A 360 19.93 -33.38 2.76
CA MET A 360 20.01 -33.72 4.19
C MET A 360 21.39 -34.26 4.56
N HIS A 361 21.95 -35.19 3.79
CA HIS A 361 23.29 -35.75 4.03
C HIS A 361 24.43 -34.74 3.81
N VAL A 362 24.29 -33.81 2.85
CA VAL A 362 25.30 -32.78 2.59
C VAL A 362 25.30 -31.72 3.70
N VAL A 363 24.11 -31.31 4.14
CA VAL A 363 23.93 -30.25 5.13
C VAL A 363 24.23 -30.77 6.53
N TYR A 364 23.72 -31.95 6.89
CA TYR A 364 23.83 -32.55 8.21
C TYR A 364 24.67 -33.83 8.17
N HIS A 365 25.66 -33.94 9.06
CA HIS A 365 26.58 -35.08 9.06
C HIS A 365 26.09 -36.30 9.85
N ASP A 366 25.18 -36.11 10.80
CA ASP A 366 24.73 -37.22 11.64
C ASP A 366 23.89 -38.22 10.83
N PRO A 367 24.20 -39.53 10.85
CA PRO A 367 23.46 -40.55 10.09
C PRO A 367 21.96 -40.62 10.42
N GLN A 368 21.53 -40.17 11.60
CA GLN A 368 20.12 -40.15 12.00
C GLN A 368 19.25 -39.24 11.12
N TYR A 369 19.85 -38.30 10.39
CA TYR A 369 19.15 -37.46 9.41
C TYR A 369 18.86 -38.18 8.08
N GLY A 370 19.49 -39.33 7.82
CA GLY A 370 19.35 -40.07 6.57
C GLY A 370 17.99 -40.76 6.40
N GLY A 371 17.54 -40.93 5.16
CA GLY A 371 16.29 -41.64 4.84
C GLY A 371 15.01 -40.85 5.09
N GLN A 372 15.13 -39.55 5.42
CA GLN A 372 14.00 -38.69 5.80
C GLN A 372 13.40 -37.91 4.62
N ASN A 373 13.77 -38.26 3.38
CA ASN A 373 13.33 -37.58 2.15
C ASN A 373 11.81 -37.41 2.06
N HIS A 374 11.05 -38.41 2.51
CA HIS A 374 9.60 -38.37 2.48
C HIS A 374 9.05 -37.27 3.41
N VAL A 375 9.58 -37.13 4.62
CA VAL A 375 9.22 -36.07 5.58
C VAL A 375 9.50 -34.69 4.96
N VAL A 376 10.70 -34.49 4.40
CA VAL A 376 11.10 -33.23 3.75
C VAL A 376 10.15 -32.90 2.58
N THR A 377 9.82 -33.89 1.75
CA THR A 377 8.90 -33.72 0.62
C THR A 377 7.50 -33.31 1.10
N VAL A 378 6.96 -33.99 2.10
CA VAL A 378 5.62 -33.68 2.65
C VAL A 378 5.56 -32.26 3.20
N LEU A 379 6.62 -31.81 3.89
CA LEU A 379 6.71 -30.44 4.39
C LEU A 379 6.86 -29.40 3.26
N ALA A 380 7.63 -29.70 2.22
CA ALA A 380 7.72 -28.85 1.03
C ALA A 380 6.34 -28.70 0.33
N VAL A 381 5.59 -29.81 0.23
CA VAL A 381 4.21 -29.79 -0.28
C VAL A 381 3.29 -28.99 0.64
N ALA A 382 3.42 -29.11 1.97
CA ALA A 382 2.65 -28.29 2.92
C ALA A 382 2.91 -26.79 2.73
N MET A 383 4.17 -26.40 2.48
CA MET A 383 4.53 -25.03 2.13
C MET A 383 3.93 -24.59 0.79
N MET A 384 3.95 -25.44 -0.25
CA MET A 384 3.29 -25.18 -1.53
C MET A 384 1.79 -24.92 -1.36
N VAL A 385 1.10 -25.76 -0.59
CA VAL A 385 -0.34 -25.61 -0.32
C VAL A 385 -0.63 -24.31 0.43
N THR A 386 0.21 -23.99 1.42
CA THR A 386 0.12 -22.72 2.16
C THR A 386 0.29 -21.52 1.21
N ALA A 387 1.27 -21.59 0.30
CA ALA A 387 1.51 -20.57 -0.72
C ALA A 387 0.32 -20.42 -1.69
N ALA A 388 -0.29 -21.52 -2.12
CA ALA A 388 -1.47 -21.50 -2.99
C ALA A 388 -2.71 -20.88 -2.31
N GLY A 389 -2.78 -20.90 -0.98
CA GLY A 389 -3.80 -20.20 -0.19
C GLY A 389 -3.54 -18.69 -0.01
N ALA A 390 -2.31 -18.22 -0.21
CA ALA A 390 -1.95 -16.82 0.06
C ALA A 390 -2.67 -15.78 -0.83
N PRO A 391 -2.88 -16.02 -2.15
CA PRO A 391 -3.65 -15.11 -3.00
C PRO A 391 -5.10 -14.89 -2.53
N ALA A 392 -5.76 -15.92 -1.99
CA ALA A 392 -7.11 -15.78 -1.44
C ALA A 392 -7.13 -14.89 -0.18
N SER A 393 -6.15 -15.04 0.71
CA SER A 393 -5.97 -14.13 1.85
C SER A 393 -5.72 -12.69 1.41
N ASN A 394 -4.88 -12.50 0.38
CA ASN A 394 -4.62 -11.16 -0.16
C ASN A 394 -5.86 -10.55 -0.82
N ALA A 395 -6.68 -11.37 -1.48
CA ALA A 395 -7.96 -10.95 -2.04
C ALA A 395 -8.95 -10.54 -0.94
N LEU A 396 -9.11 -11.35 0.11
CA LEU A 396 -9.91 -11.00 1.30
C LEU A 396 -9.42 -9.72 1.99
N ALA A 397 -8.11 -9.54 2.08
CA ALA A 397 -7.51 -8.32 2.62
C ALA A 397 -7.81 -7.11 1.74
N SER A 398 -7.76 -7.26 0.41
CA SER A 398 -8.12 -6.19 -0.53
C SER A 398 -9.60 -5.80 -0.50
N MET A 399 -10.46 -6.70 -0.03
CA MET A 399 -11.90 -6.45 0.22
C MET A 399 -12.17 -5.95 1.64
N GLU A 400 -11.14 -5.61 2.41
CA GLU A 400 -11.25 -5.13 3.80
C GLU A 400 -11.99 -6.10 4.74
N ARG A 401 -11.81 -7.42 4.54
CA ARG A 401 -12.42 -8.47 5.38
C ARG A 401 -11.38 -9.23 6.23
N PRO A 402 -10.64 -8.57 7.15
CA PRO A 402 -9.61 -9.22 7.96
C PRO A 402 -10.17 -10.30 8.90
N LYS A 403 -11.44 -10.16 9.35
CA LYS A 403 -12.11 -11.17 10.19
C LYS A 403 -12.18 -12.54 9.51
N ALA A 404 -12.45 -12.57 8.21
CA ALA A 404 -12.53 -13.81 7.43
C ALA A 404 -11.16 -14.51 7.33
N ILE A 405 -10.08 -13.73 7.24
CA ILE A 405 -8.70 -14.26 7.21
C ILE A 405 -8.36 -14.94 8.54
N VAL A 406 -8.73 -14.32 9.67
CA VAL A 406 -8.50 -14.88 11.00
C VAL A 406 -9.28 -16.19 11.17
N LEU A 407 -10.59 -16.19 10.90
CA LEU A 407 -11.44 -17.39 10.99
C LEU A 407 -10.92 -18.54 10.13
N ALA A 408 -10.54 -18.26 8.89
CA ALA A 408 -9.99 -19.27 7.98
C ALA A 408 -8.63 -19.83 8.48
N THR A 409 -7.81 -18.98 9.10
CA THR A 409 -6.52 -19.41 9.67
C THR A 409 -6.75 -20.24 10.94
N SER A 410 -7.70 -19.87 11.80
CA SER A 410 -8.09 -20.65 12.98
C SER A 410 -8.56 -22.06 12.63
N ALA A 411 -9.33 -22.22 11.55
CA ALA A 411 -9.74 -23.53 11.05
C ALA A 411 -8.52 -24.41 10.70
N GLY A 412 -7.54 -23.84 9.98
CA GLY A 412 -6.28 -24.52 9.68
C GLY A 412 -5.50 -24.92 10.94
N THR A 413 -5.40 -24.01 11.93
CA THR A 413 -4.71 -24.28 13.21
C THR A 413 -5.35 -25.43 13.99
N VAL A 414 -6.68 -25.47 14.09
CA VAL A 414 -7.39 -26.57 14.79
C VAL A 414 -7.12 -27.90 14.11
N VAL A 415 -7.17 -27.94 12.78
CA VAL A 415 -6.85 -29.15 12.02
C VAL A 415 -5.38 -29.55 12.19
N THR A 416 -4.43 -28.59 12.18
CA THR A 416 -3.02 -28.87 12.47
C THR A 416 -2.85 -29.53 13.84
N LEU A 417 -3.40 -28.93 14.91
CA LEU A 417 -3.28 -29.48 16.26
C LEU A 417 -3.87 -30.89 16.36
N ALA A 418 -5.10 -31.07 15.86
CA ALA A 418 -5.77 -32.37 15.92
C ALA A 418 -5.03 -33.44 15.10
N ALA A 419 -4.64 -33.11 13.86
CA ALA A 419 -4.00 -34.06 12.96
C ALA A 419 -2.56 -34.38 13.39
N VAL A 420 -1.79 -33.41 13.88
CA VAL A 420 -0.44 -33.68 14.44
C VAL A 420 -0.58 -34.55 15.70
N CYS A 421 -1.53 -34.29 16.60
CA CYS A 421 -1.79 -35.18 17.73
C CYS A 421 -2.05 -36.62 17.26
N ILE A 422 -3.07 -36.81 16.40
CA ILE A 422 -3.59 -38.14 16.06
C ILE A 422 -2.62 -38.92 15.16
N LEU A 423 -2.10 -38.29 14.09
CA LEU A 423 -1.28 -38.98 13.11
C LEU A 423 0.11 -39.31 13.64
N THR A 424 0.66 -38.49 14.55
CA THR A 424 1.97 -38.78 15.16
C THR A 424 1.93 -40.05 16.00
N PHE A 425 0.82 -40.33 16.71
CA PHE A 425 0.69 -41.59 17.48
C PHE A 425 0.75 -42.85 16.60
N SER A 426 0.33 -42.77 15.34
CA SER A 426 0.29 -43.92 14.44
C SER A 426 1.50 -44.01 13.52
N TRP A 427 1.99 -42.88 13.02
CA TRP A 427 3.03 -42.80 11.97
C TRP A 427 4.30 -42.07 12.42
N GLY A 428 4.44 -41.72 13.70
CA GLY A 428 5.60 -41.01 14.25
C GLY A 428 5.85 -39.68 13.53
N LEU A 429 7.12 -39.39 13.23
CA LEU A 429 7.55 -38.20 12.50
C LEU A 429 6.79 -37.93 11.18
N LEU A 430 6.52 -38.97 10.38
CA LEU A 430 5.73 -38.82 9.15
C LEU A 430 4.30 -38.37 9.45
N GLY A 431 3.73 -38.84 10.55
CA GLY A 431 2.43 -38.39 11.05
C GLY A 431 2.40 -36.90 11.34
N ALA A 432 3.45 -36.35 11.97
CA ALA A 432 3.56 -34.91 12.23
C ALA A 432 3.66 -34.09 10.92
N ALA A 433 4.38 -34.60 9.92
CA ALA A 433 4.47 -33.96 8.61
C ALA A 433 3.12 -33.94 7.88
N TYR A 434 2.41 -35.08 7.84
CA TYR A 434 1.07 -35.15 7.27
C TYR A 434 0.04 -34.34 8.06
N GLY A 435 0.16 -34.26 9.38
CA GLY A 435 -0.69 -33.39 10.20
C GLY A 435 -0.49 -31.91 9.89
N THR A 436 0.77 -31.50 9.66
CA THR A 436 1.10 -30.15 9.19
C THR A 436 0.51 -29.89 7.80
N LEU A 437 0.67 -30.84 6.86
CA LEU A 437 0.07 -30.77 5.52
C LEU A 437 -1.46 -30.67 5.57
N ALA A 438 -2.13 -31.50 6.38
CA ALA A 438 -3.58 -31.49 6.53
C ALA A 438 -4.08 -30.11 7.02
N GLY A 439 -3.40 -29.52 7.99
CA GLY A 439 -3.72 -28.17 8.46
C GLY A 439 -3.44 -27.08 7.41
N SER A 440 -2.37 -27.21 6.62
CA SER A 440 -2.11 -26.33 5.48
C SER A 440 -3.21 -26.43 4.42
N VAL A 441 -3.67 -27.64 4.08
CA VAL A 441 -4.79 -27.88 3.15
C VAL A 441 -6.07 -27.27 3.69
N ALA A 442 -6.43 -27.56 4.94
CA ALA A 442 -7.62 -27.01 5.57
C ALA A 442 -7.59 -25.47 5.62
N GLY A 443 -6.45 -24.88 6.00
CA GLY A 443 -6.29 -23.42 6.03
C GLY A 443 -6.35 -22.79 4.64
N ALA A 444 -5.73 -23.39 3.62
CA ALA A 444 -5.81 -22.91 2.25
C ALA A 444 -7.24 -23.01 1.69
N ALA A 445 -7.91 -24.15 1.89
CA ALA A 445 -9.29 -24.37 1.49
C ALA A 445 -10.23 -23.38 2.20
N ALA A 446 -10.09 -23.20 3.52
CA ALA A 446 -10.91 -22.26 4.28
C ALA A 446 -10.75 -20.81 3.78
N ARG A 447 -9.53 -20.39 3.40
CA ARG A 447 -9.29 -19.06 2.80
C ARG A 447 -9.97 -18.91 1.44
N TRP A 448 -9.90 -19.94 0.59
CA TRP A 448 -10.57 -19.95 -0.71
C TRP A 448 -12.09 -19.98 -0.59
N VAL A 449 -12.64 -20.81 0.29
CA VAL A 449 -14.07 -20.88 0.57
C VAL A 449 -14.56 -19.55 1.14
N ALA A 450 -13.85 -18.96 2.12
CA ALA A 450 -14.19 -17.65 2.66
C ALA A 450 -14.16 -16.56 1.58
N PHE A 451 -13.13 -16.56 0.72
CA PHE A 451 -13.05 -15.63 -0.41
C PHE A 451 -14.24 -15.78 -1.37
N LEU A 452 -14.54 -17.00 -1.81
CA LEU A 452 -15.63 -17.27 -2.75
C LEU A 452 -17.01 -17.00 -2.13
N ALA A 453 -17.21 -17.32 -0.85
CA ALA A 453 -18.45 -17.03 -0.13
C ALA A 453 -18.66 -15.52 0.03
N VAL A 454 -17.63 -14.77 0.39
CA VAL A 454 -17.69 -13.30 0.44
C VAL A 454 -17.96 -12.73 -0.95
N LEU A 455 -17.36 -13.31 -2.00
CA LEU A 455 -17.56 -12.90 -3.39
C LEU A 455 -18.98 -13.19 -3.89
N ALA A 456 -19.57 -14.33 -3.51
CA ALA A 456 -20.93 -14.72 -3.84
C ALA A 456 -21.98 -13.90 -3.06
N GLN A 457 -21.71 -13.55 -1.80
CA GLN A 457 -22.54 -12.57 -1.06
C GLN A 457 -22.41 -11.16 -1.64
N THR A 458 -21.31 -10.89 -2.34
CA THR A 458 -21.10 -9.66 -3.09
C THR A 458 -21.40 -9.83 -4.56
N ASP A 459 -22.22 -10.81 -5.01
CA ASP A 459 -22.58 -10.93 -6.42
C ASP A 459 -23.28 -9.63 -6.87
N PRO A 460 -22.54 -8.70 -7.49
CA PRO A 460 -22.97 -7.32 -7.52
C PRO A 460 -24.00 -7.12 -8.62
N VAL A 461 -24.07 -8.01 -9.60
CA VAL A 461 -24.84 -7.79 -10.81
C VAL A 461 -26.32 -8.02 -10.54
N GLU A 462 -26.70 -9.11 -9.87
CA GLU A 462 -28.11 -9.34 -9.48
C GLU A 462 -28.57 -8.35 -8.41
N SER A 463 -27.75 -8.08 -7.38
CA SER A 463 -28.06 -7.09 -6.33
C SER A 463 -28.14 -5.66 -6.87
N SER A 464 -27.23 -5.27 -7.78
CA SER A 464 -27.22 -3.91 -8.34
C SER A 464 -28.26 -3.75 -9.44
N GLN A 465 -28.51 -4.76 -10.28
CA GLN A 465 -29.63 -4.71 -11.23
C GLN A 465 -30.97 -4.69 -10.49
N ALA A 466 -31.14 -5.45 -9.41
CA ALA A 466 -32.32 -5.35 -8.55
C ALA A 466 -32.44 -3.96 -7.89
N SER A 467 -31.32 -3.38 -7.46
CA SER A 467 -31.28 -2.00 -6.93
C SER A 467 -31.67 -0.96 -7.98
N VAL A 468 -31.13 -1.07 -9.20
CA VAL A 468 -31.49 -0.22 -10.35
C VAL A 468 -32.95 -0.41 -10.71
N THR A 469 -33.45 -1.64 -10.73
CA THR A 469 -34.85 -1.98 -10.97
C THR A 469 -35.75 -1.34 -9.90
N SER A 470 -35.39 -1.44 -8.62
CA SER A 470 -36.10 -0.78 -7.53
C SER A 470 -36.10 0.75 -7.68
N ILE A 471 -34.98 1.36 -8.09
CA ILE A 471 -34.92 2.81 -8.36
C ILE A 471 -35.85 3.18 -9.51
N LEU A 472 -35.84 2.42 -10.59
CA LEU A 472 -36.69 2.65 -11.75
C LEU A 472 -38.18 2.49 -11.39
N GLN A 473 -38.55 1.48 -10.60
CA GLN A 473 -39.92 1.29 -10.09
C GLN A 473 -40.38 2.49 -9.24
N LYS A 474 -39.50 2.99 -8.35
CA LYS A 474 -39.77 4.20 -7.55
C LYS A 474 -39.91 5.44 -8.44
N LEU A 475 -39.09 5.56 -9.48
CA LEU A 475 -39.07 6.69 -10.42
C LEU A 475 -40.34 6.72 -11.27
N THR A 476 -40.74 5.60 -11.86
CA THR A 476 -41.89 5.51 -12.77
C THR A 476 -43.22 5.33 -12.04
N ARG A 477 -43.21 5.08 -10.72
CA ARG A 477 -44.38 4.69 -9.92
C ARG A 477 -45.13 3.50 -10.51
N ASP A 478 -44.40 2.64 -11.23
CA ASP A 478 -44.95 1.53 -11.99
C ASP A 478 -44.47 0.22 -11.33
N THR A 479 -45.43 -0.60 -10.90
CA THR A 479 -45.17 -1.89 -10.26
C THR A 479 -45.28 -3.06 -11.23
N ALA A 480 -45.61 -2.83 -12.51
CA ALA A 480 -45.93 -3.88 -13.47
C ALA A 480 -44.99 -3.91 -14.69
N GLY A 481 -44.10 -4.91 -14.72
CA GLY A 481 -43.79 -5.69 -15.92
C GLY A 481 -43.14 -5.03 -17.14
N ARG A 482 -42.53 -3.84 -17.07
CA ARG A 482 -41.70 -3.32 -18.18
C ARG A 482 -40.35 -4.03 -18.23
N GLU A 483 -40.06 -4.73 -19.33
CA GLU A 483 -38.71 -5.23 -19.61
C GLU A 483 -37.76 -4.05 -19.88
N TRP A 484 -36.93 -3.73 -18.90
CA TRP A 484 -35.86 -2.74 -19.04
C TRP A 484 -34.57 -3.41 -19.49
N GLY A 485 -33.98 -2.90 -20.56
CA GLY A 485 -32.62 -3.26 -20.97
C GLY A 485 -31.62 -2.56 -20.06
N ILE A 486 -31.20 -3.20 -18.96
CA ILE A 486 -30.22 -2.65 -18.01
C ILE A 486 -28.83 -3.20 -18.35
N ARG A 487 -27.92 -2.33 -18.82
CA ARG A 487 -26.54 -2.68 -19.14
C ARG A 487 -25.57 -1.82 -18.35
N GLN A 488 -24.62 -2.44 -17.64
CA GLN A 488 -23.53 -1.69 -17.01
C GLN A 488 -22.60 -1.13 -18.11
N ILE A 489 -22.32 0.17 -18.05
CA ILE A 489 -21.45 0.86 -19.02
C ILE A 489 -20.18 1.41 -18.38
N GLY A 490 -20.09 1.43 -17.04
CA GLY A 490 -18.88 1.88 -16.34
C GLY A 490 -18.90 1.57 -14.85
N GLU A 491 -17.74 1.64 -14.21
CA GLU A 491 -17.58 1.57 -12.76
C GLU A 491 -16.44 2.51 -12.33
N GLY A 492 -16.76 3.42 -11.41
CA GLY A 492 -15.82 4.30 -10.74
C GLY A 492 -15.51 3.84 -9.31
N PHE A 493 -14.63 4.58 -8.63
CA PHE A 493 -14.24 4.30 -7.24
C PHE A 493 -15.46 4.26 -6.30
N HIS A 494 -16.38 5.21 -6.47
CA HIS A 494 -17.51 5.41 -5.57
C HIS A 494 -18.88 4.95 -6.12
N ALA A 495 -18.99 4.65 -7.43
CA ALA A 495 -20.27 4.33 -8.06
C ALA A 495 -20.15 3.44 -9.30
N LYS A 496 -21.23 2.73 -9.65
CA LYS A 496 -21.41 1.98 -10.90
C LYS A 496 -22.38 2.71 -11.82
N ILE A 497 -22.12 2.69 -13.11
CA ILE A 497 -22.92 3.40 -14.12
C ILE A 497 -23.65 2.38 -14.99
N TYR A 498 -24.98 2.49 -15.04
CA TYR A 498 -25.86 1.64 -15.84
C TYR A 498 -26.57 2.48 -16.89
N ALA A 499 -26.58 1.99 -18.13
CA ALA A 499 -27.50 2.46 -19.16
C ALA A 499 -28.78 1.64 -19.10
N VAL A 500 -29.91 2.33 -19.16
CA VAL A 500 -31.26 1.75 -19.12
C VAL A 500 -31.99 2.16 -20.38
N GLY A 501 -32.43 1.17 -21.16
CA GLY A 501 -33.26 1.35 -22.35
C GLY A 501 -34.62 0.67 -22.22
N SER A 502 -35.61 1.14 -22.97
CA SER A 502 -36.93 0.51 -23.09
C SER A 502 -36.94 -0.52 -24.24
N ALA A 503 -37.30 -1.78 -23.96
CA ALA A 503 -37.34 -2.83 -24.98
C ALA A 503 -38.38 -2.56 -26.09
N GLY A 504 -39.45 -1.79 -25.80
CA GLY A 504 -40.55 -1.50 -26.72
C GLY A 504 -40.53 -0.10 -27.36
N GLY A 505 -39.45 0.68 -27.22
CA GLY A 505 -39.35 2.02 -27.81
C GLY A 505 -40.21 3.13 -27.15
N HIS A 506 -41.00 2.79 -26.13
CA HIS A 506 -41.75 3.76 -25.32
C HIS A 506 -40.84 4.56 -24.38
N PRO A 507 -41.17 5.84 -24.06
CA PRO A 507 -40.45 6.62 -23.08
C PRO A 507 -40.40 5.95 -21.70
N LEU A 508 -39.21 5.92 -21.08
CA LEU A 508 -38.98 5.42 -19.73
C LEU A 508 -39.49 6.41 -18.68
N PHE A 509 -39.08 7.68 -18.77
CA PHE A 509 -39.45 8.72 -17.80
C PHE A 509 -39.40 10.11 -18.46
N GLN A 510 -40.42 10.94 -18.24
CA GLN A 510 -40.52 12.32 -18.75
C GLN A 510 -40.19 12.45 -20.26
N GLY A 511 -40.64 11.50 -21.09
CA GLY A 511 -40.38 11.52 -22.54
C GLY A 511 -39.02 10.96 -22.99
N HIS A 512 -38.10 10.64 -22.06
CA HIS A 512 -36.78 10.09 -22.37
C HIS A 512 -36.79 8.57 -22.55
N ARG A 513 -36.16 8.07 -23.62
CA ARG A 513 -36.10 6.63 -23.96
C ARG A 513 -34.90 5.89 -23.38
N ASN A 514 -33.81 6.62 -23.11
CA ASN A 514 -32.57 6.09 -22.55
C ASN A 514 -32.18 6.90 -21.33
N LEU A 515 -31.87 6.21 -20.23
CA LEU A 515 -31.46 6.81 -18.97
C LEU A 515 -30.11 6.25 -18.53
N ILE A 516 -29.39 7.04 -17.75
CA ILE A 516 -28.20 6.62 -17.02
C ILE A 516 -28.54 6.58 -15.53
N VAL A 517 -28.19 5.48 -14.87
CA VAL A 517 -28.28 5.32 -13.42
C VAL A 517 -26.87 5.17 -12.86
N LYS A 518 -26.41 6.19 -12.13
CA LYS A 518 -25.16 6.15 -11.35
C LYS A 518 -25.50 5.70 -9.94
N LEU A 519 -25.23 4.43 -9.64
CA LEU A 519 -25.50 3.76 -8.37
C LEU A 519 -24.26 3.84 -7.46
N TYR A 520 -24.36 4.52 -6.32
CA TYR A 520 -23.23 4.67 -5.39
C TYR A 520 -23.06 3.40 -4.53
N LYS A 521 -21.81 3.08 -4.17
CA LYS A 521 -21.49 1.93 -3.32
C LYS A 521 -22.05 2.15 -1.90
N PRO A 522 -22.50 1.08 -1.20
CA PRO A 522 -23.20 1.18 0.07
C PRO A 522 -22.25 1.49 1.24
N ASP A 523 -21.77 2.73 1.34
CA ASP A 523 -20.97 3.24 2.47
C ASP A 523 -21.81 4.14 3.40
N GLY A 524 -23.04 3.72 3.71
CA GLY A 524 -23.94 4.45 4.63
C GLY A 524 -24.47 5.78 4.08
N SER A 525 -24.64 6.79 4.96
CA SER A 525 -25.21 8.12 4.62
C SER A 525 -24.35 8.92 3.63
N ALA A 526 -23.04 8.63 3.56
CA ALA A 526 -22.11 9.34 2.68
C ALA A 526 -22.45 9.19 1.19
N GLY A 527 -23.00 8.03 0.78
CA GLY A 527 -23.39 7.79 -0.61
C GLY A 527 -24.61 8.61 -1.06
N ALA A 528 -25.60 8.78 -0.18
CA ALA A 528 -26.79 9.58 -0.47
C ALA A 528 -26.45 11.07 -0.57
N ASP A 529 -25.60 11.57 0.33
CA ASP A 529 -25.14 12.96 0.29
C ASP A 529 -24.30 13.24 -0.96
N ALA A 530 -23.45 12.28 -1.38
CA ALA A 530 -22.69 12.38 -2.62
C ALA A 530 -23.61 12.42 -3.85
N ALA A 531 -24.62 11.55 -3.92
CA ALA A 531 -25.60 11.53 -4.99
C ALA A 531 -26.37 12.86 -5.08
N ARG A 532 -26.73 13.45 -3.92
CA ARG A 532 -27.43 14.73 -3.87
C ARG A 532 -26.56 15.89 -4.33
N ARG A 533 -25.32 16.00 -3.82
CA ARG A 533 -24.39 17.04 -4.26
C ARG A 533 -24.13 16.97 -5.76
N GLN A 534 -23.97 15.76 -6.29
CA GLN A 534 -23.75 15.58 -7.72
C GLN A 534 -25.01 15.90 -8.55
N PHE A 535 -26.21 15.59 -8.04
CA PHE A 535 -27.47 16.02 -8.66
C PHE A 535 -27.49 17.55 -8.83
N ASP A 536 -27.23 18.29 -7.74
CA ASP A 536 -27.30 19.75 -7.73
C ASP A 536 -26.23 20.36 -8.65
N ALA A 537 -25.00 19.83 -8.62
CA ALA A 537 -23.91 20.28 -9.49
C ALA A 537 -24.18 20.01 -10.98
N GLN A 538 -24.70 18.82 -11.30
CA GLN A 538 -25.06 18.45 -12.67
C GLN A 538 -26.24 19.29 -13.20
N ALA A 539 -27.19 19.65 -12.34
CA ALA A 539 -28.31 20.53 -12.68
C ALA A 539 -27.80 21.95 -13.01
N GLY A 540 -26.87 22.46 -12.20
CA GLY A 540 -26.19 23.74 -12.45
C GLY A 540 -25.45 23.75 -13.80
N LEU A 541 -24.66 22.71 -14.09
CA LEU A 541 -23.96 22.58 -15.37
C LEU A 541 -24.94 22.49 -16.54
N HIS A 542 -25.98 21.65 -16.44
CA HIS A 542 -26.98 21.46 -17.50
C HIS A 542 -27.68 22.78 -17.83
N SER A 543 -28.21 23.47 -16.82
CA SER A 543 -28.89 24.76 -17.00
C SER A 543 -27.99 25.82 -17.63
N SER A 544 -26.68 25.75 -17.37
CA SER A 544 -25.72 26.75 -17.85
C SER A 544 -25.21 26.47 -19.25
N LEU A 545 -25.08 25.20 -19.65
CA LEU A 545 -24.32 24.81 -20.84
C LEU A 545 -25.13 24.06 -21.90
N ASP A 546 -26.14 23.29 -21.53
CA ASP A 546 -26.86 22.44 -22.50
C ASP A 546 -27.58 23.27 -23.56
N GLY A 547 -27.52 22.82 -24.82
CA GLY A 547 -28.21 23.44 -25.95
C GLY A 547 -27.47 24.62 -26.58
N LYS A 548 -26.37 25.09 -25.99
CA LYS A 548 -25.52 26.13 -26.61
C LYS A 548 -24.84 25.61 -27.87
N THR A 549 -24.67 26.48 -28.85
CA THR A 549 -23.89 26.19 -30.06
C THR A 549 -22.80 27.23 -30.23
N VAL A 550 -21.55 26.79 -30.33
CA VAL A 550 -20.37 27.67 -30.49
C VAL A 550 -19.43 27.08 -31.53
N ASP A 551 -19.01 27.88 -32.50
CA ASP A 551 -18.11 27.44 -33.60
C ASP A 551 -18.61 26.18 -34.35
N GLY A 552 -19.93 26.03 -34.45
CA GLY A 552 -20.59 24.88 -35.06
C GLY A 552 -20.65 23.63 -34.16
N TRP A 553 -20.14 23.70 -32.92
CA TRP A 553 -20.24 22.64 -31.93
C TRP A 553 -21.48 22.80 -31.05
N LYS A 554 -22.30 21.76 -30.95
CA LYS A 554 -23.44 21.67 -30.04
C LYS A 554 -22.96 21.17 -28.68
N ILE A 555 -23.22 21.94 -27.63
CA ILE A 555 -22.85 21.57 -26.28
C ILE A 555 -24.01 20.86 -25.60
N ARG A 556 -23.68 19.75 -24.95
CA ARG A 556 -24.62 18.95 -24.18
C ARG A 556 -24.11 18.73 -22.77
N ALA A 557 -25.04 18.58 -21.85
CA ALA A 557 -24.76 18.12 -20.50
C ALA A 557 -25.93 17.23 -20.07
N PRO A 558 -25.70 16.08 -19.41
CA PRO A 558 -26.79 15.28 -18.87
C PRO A 558 -27.72 16.10 -17.98
N LEU A 559 -29.02 16.06 -18.28
CA LEU A 559 -30.06 16.52 -17.36
C LEU A 559 -30.22 15.50 -16.22
N PRO A 560 -29.97 15.87 -14.95
CA PRO A 560 -30.29 15.01 -13.83
C PRO A 560 -31.80 15.00 -13.60
N LEU A 561 -32.39 13.80 -13.48
CA LEU A 561 -33.84 13.61 -13.44
C LEU A 561 -34.33 13.23 -12.04
N HIS A 562 -33.54 12.43 -11.32
CA HIS A 562 -33.92 11.96 -9.99
C HIS A 562 -32.70 11.58 -9.14
N VAL A 563 -32.83 11.74 -7.83
CA VAL A 563 -31.86 11.25 -6.84
C VAL A 563 -32.57 10.34 -5.85
N SER A 564 -32.01 9.16 -5.61
CA SER A 564 -32.49 8.20 -4.62
C SER A 564 -31.54 8.16 -3.43
N ALA A 565 -32.08 8.16 -2.21
CA ALA A 565 -31.28 8.01 -0.98
C ALA A 565 -31.07 6.53 -0.60
N SER A 566 -31.98 5.64 -1.03
CA SER A 566 -31.93 4.22 -0.71
C SER A 566 -32.55 3.37 -1.83
N PRO A 567 -31.72 2.64 -2.61
CA PRO A 567 -30.24 2.70 -2.61
C PRO A 567 -29.74 4.05 -3.17
N PRO A 568 -28.57 4.56 -2.71
CA PRO A 568 -28.07 5.86 -3.12
C PRO A 568 -27.74 5.89 -4.62
N ALA A 569 -28.45 6.72 -5.39
CA ALA A 569 -28.29 6.77 -6.84
C ALA A 569 -28.68 8.11 -7.45
N LEU A 570 -28.08 8.41 -8.60
CA LEU A 570 -28.40 9.55 -9.45
C LEU A 570 -28.87 9.03 -10.82
N VAL A 571 -30.08 9.41 -11.22
CA VAL A 571 -30.67 9.11 -12.53
C VAL A 571 -30.60 10.35 -13.41
N MET A 572 -30.09 10.21 -14.62
CA MET A 572 -29.91 11.32 -15.57
C MET A 572 -30.15 10.87 -17.02
N THR A 573 -30.24 11.83 -17.93
CA THR A 573 -30.29 11.56 -19.38
C THR A 573 -28.95 11.06 -19.92
N LEU A 574 -28.99 10.32 -21.03
CA LEU A 574 -27.78 9.85 -21.71
C LEU A 574 -27.06 11.01 -22.41
N ALA A 575 -25.76 11.19 -22.15
CA ALA A 575 -24.92 12.12 -22.90
C ALA A 575 -24.63 11.61 -24.31
N ALA A 576 -24.53 12.52 -25.27
CA ALA A 576 -24.18 12.22 -26.66
C ALA A 576 -22.66 12.10 -26.84
N GLY A 577 -22.24 11.28 -27.79
CA GLY A 577 -20.84 11.12 -28.18
C GLY A 577 -20.09 10.00 -27.47
N THR A 578 -18.82 9.87 -27.83
CA THR A 578 -17.87 8.87 -27.32
C THR A 578 -16.84 9.52 -26.43
N ASN A 579 -16.19 8.73 -25.57
CA ASN A 579 -15.16 9.23 -24.68
C ASN A 579 -13.99 9.84 -25.47
N LEU A 580 -13.65 11.11 -25.21
CA LEU A 580 -12.61 11.83 -25.96
C LEU A 580 -11.25 11.12 -25.83
N SER A 581 -10.88 10.64 -24.64
CA SER A 581 -9.63 9.91 -24.40
C SER A 581 -9.53 8.64 -25.26
N GLU A 582 -10.62 7.88 -25.39
CA GLU A 582 -10.69 6.65 -26.20
C GLU A 582 -10.68 6.97 -27.70
N SER A 583 -11.50 7.94 -28.13
CA SER A 583 -11.59 8.36 -29.54
C SER A 583 -10.26 8.89 -30.08
N LEU A 584 -9.48 9.63 -29.27
CA LEU A 584 -8.14 10.08 -29.66
C LEU A 584 -7.12 8.93 -29.78
N ALA A 585 -7.40 7.78 -29.15
CA ALA A 585 -6.55 6.60 -29.19
C ALA A 585 -6.79 5.68 -30.41
N GLU A 586 -7.88 5.88 -31.15
CA GLU A 586 -8.21 5.07 -32.32
C GLU A 586 -7.27 5.30 -33.52
N GLY A 587 -7.03 4.23 -34.30
CA GLY A 587 -6.09 4.24 -35.43
C GLY A 587 -6.41 5.29 -36.51
N ASN A 588 -7.70 5.47 -36.82
CA ASN A 588 -8.22 6.48 -37.77
C ASN A 588 -8.70 7.76 -37.08
N GLY A 589 -8.13 8.10 -35.92
CA GLY A 589 -8.59 9.24 -35.12
C GLY A 589 -8.55 10.61 -35.85
N PRO A 590 -9.29 11.59 -35.32
CA PRO A 590 -9.67 12.83 -36.00
C PRO A 590 -8.48 13.73 -36.38
N SER A 591 -8.71 14.63 -37.34
CA SER A 591 -7.72 15.60 -37.80
C SER A 591 -7.38 16.61 -36.68
N PRO A 592 -6.15 17.15 -36.64
CA PRO A 592 -5.75 18.18 -35.69
C PRO A 592 -6.68 19.40 -35.68
N GLU A 593 -7.20 19.80 -36.85
CA GLU A 593 -8.11 20.94 -37.01
C GLU A 593 -9.43 20.75 -36.25
N ILE A 594 -9.99 19.54 -36.27
CA ILE A 594 -11.21 19.20 -35.52
C ILE A 594 -10.93 19.23 -34.02
N ILE A 595 -9.77 18.71 -33.58
CA ILE A 595 -9.33 18.73 -32.18
C ILE A 595 -9.20 20.19 -31.69
N GLU A 596 -8.54 21.05 -32.46
CA GLU A 596 -8.36 22.47 -32.17
C GLU A 596 -9.68 23.25 -32.14
N SER A 597 -10.60 22.94 -33.06
CA SER A 597 -11.94 23.53 -33.08
C SER A 597 -12.77 23.13 -31.86
N ALA A 598 -12.74 21.85 -31.46
CA ALA A 598 -13.43 21.37 -30.26
C ALA A 598 -12.91 22.05 -28.98
N ALA A 599 -11.58 22.18 -28.86
CA ALA A 599 -10.95 22.84 -27.73
C ALA A 599 -11.36 24.32 -27.60
N ARG A 600 -11.45 25.05 -28.72
CA ARG A 600 -11.97 26.43 -28.74
C ARG A 600 -13.42 26.52 -28.30
N ALA A 601 -14.28 25.64 -28.83
CA ALA A 601 -15.69 25.59 -28.45
C ALA A 601 -15.87 25.31 -26.95
N LEU A 602 -15.11 24.35 -26.40
CA LEU A 602 -15.11 24.04 -24.97
C LEU A 602 -14.80 25.27 -24.12
N ILE A 603 -13.70 25.98 -24.41
CA ILE A 603 -13.30 27.17 -23.65
C ILE A 603 -14.32 28.29 -23.75
N SER A 604 -14.84 28.56 -24.95
CA SER A 604 -15.83 29.62 -25.16
C SER A 604 -17.10 29.41 -24.34
N VAL A 605 -17.46 28.15 -24.08
CA VAL A 605 -18.67 27.79 -23.32
C VAL A 605 -18.40 27.72 -21.82
N MET A 606 -17.22 27.25 -21.41
CA MET A 606 -16.84 27.15 -20.00
C MET A 606 -16.47 28.51 -19.38
N ARG A 607 -16.01 29.49 -20.16
CA ARG A 607 -15.58 30.78 -19.60
C ARG A 607 -16.69 31.55 -18.86
N PRO A 608 -17.91 31.72 -19.41
CA PRO A 608 -19.00 32.34 -18.65
C PRO A 608 -19.37 31.54 -17.40
N TYR A 609 -19.26 30.21 -17.45
CA TYR A 609 -19.51 29.33 -16.31
C TYR A 609 -18.48 29.54 -15.19
N TRP A 610 -17.19 29.61 -15.51
CA TRP A 610 -16.13 29.94 -14.56
C TRP A 610 -16.22 31.38 -14.04
N ALA A 611 -16.60 32.34 -14.89
CA ALA A 611 -16.81 33.73 -14.49
C ALA A 611 -17.94 33.90 -13.47
N ALA A 612 -18.94 33.00 -13.49
CA ALA A 612 -20.01 32.95 -12.49
C ALA A 612 -19.58 32.29 -11.16
N GLY A 613 -18.31 31.92 -11.01
CA GLY A 613 -17.79 31.22 -9.83
C GLY A 613 -18.08 29.71 -9.82
N CYS A 614 -18.67 29.18 -10.89
CA CYS A 614 -18.95 27.75 -11.00
C CYS A 614 -17.71 26.98 -11.49
N LEU A 615 -17.58 25.73 -11.07
CA LEU A 615 -16.51 24.82 -11.50
C LEU A 615 -17.08 23.48 -11.94
N HIS A 616 -16.37 22.77 -12.81
CA HIS A 616 -16.66 21.36 -13.12
C HIS A 616 -16.09 20.44 -12.02
N GLY A 617 -14.89 20.74 -11.54
CA GLY A 617 -14.23 20.07 -10.41
C GLY A 617 -13.53 18.76 -10.73
N ASP A 618 -13.94 18.08 -11.80
CA ASP A 618 -13.24 16.91 -12.35
C ASP A 618 -13.15 16.97 -13.89
N LEU A 619 -12.75 18.11 -14.46
CA LEU A 619 -12.66 18.24 -15.91
C LEU A 619 -11.41 17.49 -16.44
N SER A 620 -11.63 16.41 -17.19
CA SER A 620 -10.57 15.56 -17.76
C SER A 620 -10.95 15.06 -19.16
N LEU A 621 -10.01 14.48 -19.93
CA LEU A 621 -10.34 13.90 -21.24
C LEU A 621 -11.33 12.73 -21.14
N HIS A 622 -11.45 12.11 -19.97
CA HIS A 622 -12.37 11.02 -19.72
C HIS A 622 -13.80 11.50 -19.42
N ASN A 623 -13.95 12.73 -18.96
CA ASN A 623 -15.23 13.36 -18.61
C ASN A 623 -15.75 14.31 -19.71
N ILE A 624 -15.07 14.33 -20.85
CA ILE A 624 -15.51 14.98 -22.08
C ILE A 624 -15.89 13.88 -23.07
N LEU A 625 -17.16 13.86 -23.48
CA LEU A 625 -17.60 13.05 -24.61
C LEU A 625 -17.72 13.94 -25.84
N TRP A 626 -17.50 13.37 -27.01
CA TRP A 626 -17.68 14.11 -28.25
C TRP A 626 -18.14 13.24 -29.41
N ASP A 627 -18.75 13.89 -30.39
CA ASP A 627 -19.01 13.35 -31.70
C ASP A 627 -18.39 14.30 -32.74
N PRO A 628 -17.24 13.95 -33.34
CA PRO A 628 -16.59 14.81 -34.30
C PRO A 628 -17.35 14.92 -35.63
N ALA A 629 -18.21 13.95 -35.98
CA ALA A 629 -18.98 13.97 -37.22
C ALA A 629 -20.16 14.95 -37.11
N ASP A 630 -20.88 14.88 -35.99
CA ASP A 630 -22.03 15.77 -35.72
C ASP A 630 -21.65 17.05 -34.96
N ARG A 631 -20.36 17.24 -34.68
CA ARG A 631 -19.80 18.33 -33.86
C ARG A 631 -20.55 18.49 -32.54
N VAL A 632 -20.65 17.42 -31.76
CA VAL A 632 -21.26 17.46 -30.42
C VAL A 632 -20.17 17.35 -29.37
N LEU A 633 -20.27 18.15 -28.31
CA LEU A 633 -19.39 18.05 -27.14
C LEU A 633 -20.25 17.96 -25.89
N SER A 634 -20.12 16.86 -25.15
CA SER A 634 -20.87 16.62 -23.91
C SER A 634 -19.93 16.64 -22.71
N LEU A 635 -20.31 17.38 -21.67
CA LEU A 635 -19.61 17.42 -20.40
C LEU A 635 -20.36 16.58 -19.37
N VAL A 636 -19.65 15.63 -18.75
CA VAL A 636 -20.23 14.64 -17.84
C VAL A 636 -19.44 14.58 -16.52
N ASP A 637 -20.07 14.00 -15.50
CA ASP A 637 -19.44 13.70 -14.22
C ASP A 637 -18.89 14.93 -13.47
N VAL A 638 -19.71 15.98 -13.36
CA VAL A 638 -19.38 17.14 -12.52
C VAL A 638 -19.25 16.69 -11.06
N ASP A 639 -18.12 16.98 -10.43
CA ASP A 639 -17.88 16.68 -9.02
C ASP A 639 -17.21 17.88 -8.32
N THR A 640 -18.01 18.65 -7.60
CA THR A 640 -17.54 19.80 -6.83
C THR A 640 -16.94 19.41 -5.49
N SER A 641 -16.95 18.13 -5.08
CA SER A 641 -16.39 17.68 -3.79
C SER A 641 -14.85 17.73 -3.76
N ALA A 642 -14.20 17.71 -4.92
CA ALA A 642 -12.77 17.98 -5.08
C ALA A 642 -12.33 19.36 -4.54
N SER A 643 -13.29 20.28 -4.32
CA SER A 643 -13.04 21.61 -3.75
C SER A 643 -12.88 21.66 -2.23
N LEU A 644 -13.21 20.59 -1.48
CA LEU A 644 -13.48 20.69 -0.04
C LEU A 644 -12.30 20.54 0.93
N PRO A 645 -11.11 20.04 0.56
CA PRO A 645 -9.90 20.39 1.28
C PRO A 645 -8.98 21.15 0.33
N ILE A 646 -9.02 22.48 0.41
CA ILE A 646 -7.97 23.38 -0.10
C ILE A 646 -6.64 22.82 0.40
N ARG A 647 -5.93 22.20 -0.54
CA ARG A 647 -4.71 21.43 -0.31
C ARG A 647 -3.67 22.37 0.27
N GLU A 648 -3.10 21.99 1.42
CA GLU A 648 -2.17 22.79 2.23
C GLU A 648 -1.23 23.65 1.35
N GLY A 649 -1.41 24.98 1.40
CA GLY A 649 -0.51 25.95 0.78
C GLY A 649 -0.99 26.66 -0.50
N LEU A 650 -2.24 26.52 -0.93
CA LEU A 650 -2.82 27.30 -2.05
C LEU A 650 -3.59 28.54 -1.56
N ALA A 651 -3.67 29.59 -2.39
CA ALA A 651 -4.32 30.86 -2.07
C ALA A 651 -5.82 30.70 -1.79
N LYS A 652 -6.38 31.52 -0.88
CA LYS A 652 -7.82 31.50 -0.53
C LYS A 652 -8.75 31.97 -1.66
N GLU A 653 -8.25 32.82 -2.55
CA GLU A 653 -8.96 33.31 -3.73
C GLU A 653 -8.24 32.82 -4.98
N TRP A 654 -8.95 32.10 -5.83
CA TRP A 654 -8.45 31.51 -7.06
C TRP A 654 -9.57 31.43 -8.10
N TYR A 655 -9.20 31.41 -9.37
CA TYR A 655 -10.14 31.39 -10.48
C TYR A 655 -10.59 29.95 -10.79
N PRO A 656 -11.90 29.64 -10.87
CA PRO A 656 -12.40 28.28 -11.11
C PRO A 656 -11.77 27.54 -12.30
N ALA A 657 -11.46 28.27 -13.38
CA ALA A 657 -10.80 27.71 -14.56
C ALA A 657 -9.43 27.09 -14.22
N SER A 658 -8.72 27.61 -13.22
CA SER A 658 -7.39 27.14 -12.84
C SER A 658 -7.39 25.67 -12.40
N LEU A 659 -8.43 25.24 -11.68
CA LEU A 659 -8.58 23.86 -11.23
C LEU A 659 -9.01 22.94 -12.38
N ASP A 660 -10.02 23.33 -13.15
CA ASP A 660 -10.53 22.52 -14.27
C ASP A 660 -9.47 22.32 -15.36
N LEU A 661 -8.68 23.35 -15.68
CA LEU A 661 -7.56 23.26 -16.62
C LEU A 661 -6.41 22.41 -16.07
N ALA A 662 -6.18 22.45 -14.75
CA ALA A 662 -5.19 21.59 -14.11
C ALA A 662 -5.54 20.11 -14.26
N GLY A 663 -6.82 19.73 -14.13
CA GLY A 663 -7.29 18.36 -14.33
C GLY A 663 -7.00 17.82 -15.74
N VAL A 664 -7.24 18.64 -16.78
CA VAL A 664 -6.91 18.31 -18.18
C VAL A 664 -5.40 18.09 -18.36
N LEU A 665 -4.57 18.95 -17.75
CA LEU A 665 -3.12 18.83 -17.82
C LEU A 665 -2.58 17.65 -17.02
N TYR A 666 -3.21 17.33 -15.89
CA TYR A 666 -2.86 16.17 -15.08
C TYR A 666 -3.08 14.87 -15.86
N ASP A 667 -4.20 14.74 -16.57
CA ASP A 667 -4.53 13.55 -17.38
C ASP A 667 -3.49 13.33 -18.50
N VAL A 668 -3.18 14.38 -19.28
CA VAL A 668 -2.13 14.30 -20.34
C VAL A 668 -0.73 14.14 -19.77
N GLY A 669 -0.43 14.83 -18.67
CA GLY A 669 0.89 14.83 -18.04
C GLY A 669 1.25 13.47 -17.45
N THR A 670 0.28 12.80 -16.82
CA THR A 670 0.49 11.53 -16.12
C THR A 670 0.36 10.30 -17.02
N ASP A 671 -0.13 10.43 -18.26
CA ASP A 671 -0.19 9.34 -19.23
C ASP A 671 1.22 8.95 -19.75
N ILE A 672 1.84 8.00 -19.06
CA ILE A 672 3.12 7.39 -19.42
C ILE A 672 2.98 5.95 -19.93
N ARG A 673 1.75 5.43 -20.03
CA ARG A 673 1.47 4.05 -20.44
C ARG A 673 1.20 3.94 -21.94
N THR A 674 0.68 5.01 -22.54
CA THR A 674 0.48 5.08 -23.98
C THR A 674 1.84 5.13 -24.69
N ALA A 675 2.15 4.10 -25.48
CA ALA A 675 3.40 4.03 -26.25
C ALA A 675 3.25 4.58 -27.68
N ASN A 676 2.01 4.73 -28.18
CA ASN A 676 1.76 5.17 -29.55
C ASN A 676 1.99 6.69 -29.68
N PRO A 677 2.99 7.14 -30.46
CA PRO A 677 3.33 8.55 -30.58
C PRO A 677 2.20 9.39 -31.20
N ARG A 678 1.36 8.81 -32.07
CA ARG A 678 0.21 9.52 -32.66
C ARG A 678 -0.86 9.84 -31.62
N VAL A 679 -1.13 8.92 -30.70
CA VAL A 679 -2.10 9.11 -29.61
C VAL A 679 -1.59 10.15 -28.62
N ILE A 680 -0.31 10.07 -28.23
CA ILE A 680 0.34 11.08 -27.38
C ILE A 680 0.23 12.47 -28.03
N SER A 681 0.52 12.57 -29.33
CA SER A 681 0.44 13.84 -30.06
C SER A 681 -0.98 14.42 -30.08
N ARG A 682 -2.00 13.61 -30.34
CA ARG A 682 -3.40 14.08 -30.39
C ARG A 682 -3.90 14.57 -29.03
N ARG A 683 -3.62 13.84 -27.94
CA ARG A 683 -3.94 14.28 -26.56
C ARG A 683 -3.22 15.56 -26.20
N ARG A 684 -1.95 15.69 -26.60
CA ARG A 684 -1.15 16.90 -26.42
C ARG A 684 -1.75 18.08 -27.17
N ILE A 685 -2.10 17.91 -28.45
CA ILE A 685 -2.73 18.96 -29.28
C ILE A 685 -3.98 19.47 -28.58
N PHE A 686 -4.88 18.58 -28.15
CA PHE A 686 -6.10 19.00 -27.45
C PHE A 686 -5.81 19.86 -26.21
N ALA A 687 -4.97 19.39 -25.29
CA ALA A 687 -4.66 20.13 -24.07
C ALA A 687 -3.97 21.47 -24.34
N GLU A 688 -3.08 21.52 -25.33
CA GLU A 688 -2.41 22.75 -25.74
C GLU A 688 -3.40 23.75 -26.38
N SER A 689 -4.31 23.28 -27.24
CA SER A 689 -5.37 24.09 -27.85
C SER A 689 -6.34 24.65 -26.81
N VAL A 690 -6.69 23.88 -25.77
CA VAL A 690 -7.50 24.33 -24.65
C VAL A 690 -6.80 25.48 -23.92
N LEU A 691 -5.51 25.33 -23.59
CA LEU A 691 -4.74 26.39 -22.95
C LEU A 691 -4.61 27.64 -23.84
N ILE A 692 -4.29 27.48 -25.12
CA ILE A 692 -4.14 28.60 -26.06
C ILE A 692 -5.47 29.35 -26.20
N ALA A 693 -6.58 28.64 -26.37
CA ALA A 693 -7.91 29.25 -26.47
C ALA A 693 -8.31 29.99 -25.19
N PHE A 694 -7.93 29.46 -24.02
CA PHE A 694 -8.14 30.12 -22.73
C PHE A 694 -7.34 31.42 -22.62
N LEU A 695 -6.03 31.39 -22.90
CA LEU A 695 -5.15 32.55 -22.79
C LEU A 695 -5.43 33.62 -23.85
N ALA A 696 -5.86 33.22 -25.05
CA ALA A 696 -6.14 34.14 -26.14
C ALA A 696 -7.19 35.19 -25.76
N ALA A 697 -8.09 34.84 -24.85
CA ALA A 697 -9.16 35.73 -24.41
C ALA A 697 -8.86 36.58 -23.17
N ILE A 698 -7.70 36.39 -22.54
CA ILE A 698 -7.27 37.24 -21.45
C ILE A 698 -6.51 38.42 -22.06
N GLU A 699 -6.93 39.66 -21.79
CA GLU A 699 -6.35 40.83 -22.44
C GLU A 699 -5.01 41.24 -21.82
N ALA A 700 -4.89 41.22 -20.49
CA ALA A 700 -3.71 41.69 -19.79
C ALA A 700 -2.57 40.64 -19.82
N PRO A 701 -1.36 41.00 -20.31
CA PRO A 701 -0.22 40.06 -20.34
C PRO A 701 0.19 39.53 -18.96
N GLU A 702 0.10 40.38 -17.93
CA GLU A 702 0.44 39.98 -16.56
C GLU A 702 -0.62 39.06 -15.94
N GLU A 703 -1.88 39.22 -16.32
CA GLU A 703 -2.96 38.33 -15.91
C GLU A 703 -2.82 36.94 -16.56
N ARG A 704 -2.39 36.87 -17.82
CA ARG A 704 -2.05 35.59 -18.48
C ARG A 704 -0.96 34.83 -17.72
N ARG A 705 0.09 35.54 -17.31
CA ARG A 705 1.19 34.94 -16.53
C ARG A 705 0.69 34.46 -15.16
N ARG A 706 -0.08 35.29 -14.46
CA ARG A 706 -0.68 34.94 -13.17
C ARG A 706 -1.53 33.67 -13.26
N LEU A 707 -2.44 33.58 -14.23
CA LEU A 707 -3.33 32.42 -14.41
C LEU A 707 -2.56 31.15 -14.79
N ILE A 708 -1.50 31.25 -15.61
CA ILE A 708 -0.61 30.10 -15.91
C ILE A 708 0.06 29.57 -14.65
N GLU A 709 0.58 30.46 -13.79
CA GLU A 709 1.20 30.05 -12.53
C GLU A 709 0.18 29.44 -11.56
N GLU A 710 -1.05 29.93 -11.58
CA GLU A 710 -2.15 29.39 -10.78
C GLU A 710 -2.55 27.98 -11.24
N VAL A 711 -2.77 27.77 -12.55
CA VAL A 711 -3.00 26.45 -13.16
C VAL A 711 -1.83 25.50 -12.83
N ARG A 712 -0.58 25.98 -12.93
CA ARG A 712 0.60 25.20 -12.57
C ARG A 712 0.58 24.77 -11.11
N ALA A 713 0.20 25.67 -10.20
CA ALA A 713 0.13 25.38 -8.77
C ALA A 713 -0.91 24.28 -8.47
N PHE A 714 -2.10 24.35 -9.09
CA PHE A 714 -3.13 23.32 -8.97
C PHE A 714 -2.67 21.98 -9.57
N ALA A 715 -2.11 21.97 -10.77
CA ALA A 715 -1.61 20.74 -11.40
C ALA A 715 -0.49 20.09 -10.58
N ARG A 716 0.41 20.90 -9.99
CA ARG A 716 1.44 20.39 -9.06
C ARG A 716 0.84 19.87 -7.76
N ALA A 717 -0.20 20.50 -7.23
CA ALA A 717 -0.91 20.02 -6.05
C ALA A 717 -1.64 18.69 -6.34
N GLU A 718 -2.16 18.48 -7.54
CA GLU A 718 -2.66 17.17 -7.99
C GLU A 718 -1.55 16.13 -8.10
N LEU A 719 -0.40 16.48 -8.66
CA LEU A 719 0.75 15.59 -8.70
C LEU A 719 1.31 15.25 -7.31
N LYS A 720 1.13 16.09 -6.29
CA LYS A 720 1.46 15.76 -4.90
C LYS A 720 0.57 14.63 -4.35
N SER A 721 -0.64 14.43 -4.86
CA SER A 721 -1.47 13.27 -4.47
C SER A 721 -0.84 11.92 -4.88
N LEU A 722 0.13 11.93 -5.80
CA LEU A 722 0.95 10.76 -6.14
C LEU A 722 1.99 10.42 -5.05
N ASP A 723 2.20 11.30 -4.05
CA ASP A 723 3.06 11.07 -2.89
C ASP A 723 2.40 10.11 -1.91
N LEU A 724 2.54 8.80 -2.17
CA LEU A 724 2.30 7.74 -1.20
C LEU A 724 3.62 7.07 -0.82
N PRO A 725 3.81 6.64 0.43
CA PRO A 725 5.11 6.20 0.93
C PRO A 725 5.59 4.91 0.26
N ARG A 726 6.89 4.89 -0.06
CA ARG A 726 7.81 3.73 -0.18
C ARG A 726 7.14 2.38 -0.48
N ALA A 727 6.77 2.20 -1.74
CA ALA A 727 6.59 0.91 -2.43
C ALA A 727 7.29 1.01 -3.81
N PRO A 728 7.57 -0.08 -4.55
CA PRO A 728 8.11 0.01 -5.93
C PRO A 728 7.21 0.82 -6.89
N ARG A 729 5.93 0.99 -6.54
CA ARG A 729 5.01 1.94 -7.19
C ARG A 729 5.34 3.41 -6.92
N GLY A 730 6.02 3.72 -5.81
CA GLY A 730 6.55 5.03 -5.48
C GLY A 730 7.64 5.48 -6.45
N LEU A 731 8.55 4.60 -6.88
CA LEU A 731 9.54 4.97 -7.91
C LEU A 731 8.87 5.23 -9.26
N TYR A 732 7.92 4.37 -9.66
CA TYR A 732 7.12 4.60 -10.87
C TYR A 732 6.30 5.89 -10.77
N ARG A 733 5.68 6.19 -9.62
CA ARG A 733 4.92 7.42 -9.38
C ARG A 733 5.80 8.66 -9.25
N LEU A 734 7.03 8.53 -8.73
CA LEU A 734 8.04 9.60 -8.71
C LEU A 734 8.55 9.89 -10.13
N LEU A 735 8.81 8.84 -10.91
CA LEU A 735 9.16 8.96 -12.33
C LEU A 735 7.97 9.56 -13.12
N GLN A 736 6.76 9.07 -12.89
CA GLN A 736 5.52 9.59 -13.47
C GLN A 736 5.34 11.05 -13.09
N ARG A 737 5.54 11.42 -11.82
CA ARG A 737 5.48 12.81 -11.35
C ARG A 737 6.55 13.66 -12.02
N HIS A 738 7.80 13.20 -12.10
CA HIS A 738 8.89 13.96 -12.71
C HIS A 738 8.67 14.21 -14.20
N ILE A 739 8.24 13.16 -14.91
CA ILE A 739 7.85 13.24 -16.33
C ILE A 739 6.64 14.14 -16.50
N ALA A 740 5.59 13.97 -15.69
CA ALA A 740 4.37 14.77 -15.74
C ALA A 740 4.67 16.24 -15.45
N THR A 741 5.48 16.55 -14.44
CA THR A 741 5.87 17.91 -14.09
C THR A 741 6.56 18.59 -15.26
N ARG A 742 7.55 17.92 -15.88
CA ARG A 742 8.24 18.45 -17.06
C ARG A 742 7.31 18.62 -18.26
N ARG A 743 6.38 17.69 -18.48
CA ARG A 743 5.42 17.75 -19.59
C ARG A 743 4.44 18.92 -19.40
N ILE A 744 3.90 19.07 -18.20
CA ILE A 744 2.97 20.15 -17.84
C ILE A 744 3.68 21.51 -17.94
N ASP A 745 4.89 21.63 -17.39
CA ASP A 745 5.66 22.88 -17.46
C ASP A 745 5.97 23.26 -18.92
N ARG A 746 6.28 22.28 -19.79
CA ARG A 746 6.45 22.53 -21.24
C ARG A 746 5.14 22.95 -21.90
N LEU A 747 4.03 22.27 -21.63
CA LEU A 747 2.72 22.62 -22.22
C LEU A 747 2.31 24.05 -21.87
N LEU A 748 2.49 24.43 -20.61
CA LEU A 748 2.19 25.79 -20.13
C LEU A 748 3.11 26.83 -20.79
N ALA A 749 4.41 26.54 -20.92
CA ALA A 749 5.37 27.42 -21.58
C ALA A 749 5.09 27.60 -23.07
N ASP A 750 4.85 26.49 -23.79
CA ASP A 750 4.52 26.47 -25.21
C ASP A 750 3.23 27.24 -25.50
N ALA A 751 2.19 27.01 -24.69
CA ALA A 751 0.91 27.71 -24.82
C ALA A 751 1.05 29.22 -24.57
N LEU A 752 1.80 29.62 -23.54
CA LEU A 752 2.06 31.03 -23.23
C LEU A 752 2.83 31.73 -24.37
N ALA A 753 3.87 31.09 -24.91
CA ALA A 753 4.65 31.61 -26.01
C ALA A 753 3.80 31.75 -27.29
N ARG A 754 3.01 30.74 -27.64
CA ARG A 754 2.12 30.77 -28.81
C ARG A 754 1.01 31.81 -28.68
N ALA A 755 0.41 31.94 -27.50
CA ALA A 755 -0.62 32.96 -27.24
C ALA A 755 -0.06 34.40 -27.32
N GLN A 756 1.23 34.60 -27.04
CA GLN A 756 1.91 35.88 -27.25
C GLN A 756 2.22 36.14 -28.73
N SER A 757 2.65 35.11 -29.48
CA SER A 757 2.98 35.21 -30.90
C SER A 757 1.74 35.43 -31.80
N CYS A 758 0.63 34.74 -31.55
CA CYS A 758 -0.62 34.94 -32.31
C CYS A 758 -1.15 36.37 -32.19
N ARG A 759 -0.92 37.05 -31.05
CA ARG A 759 -1.34 38.45 -30.87
C ARG A 759 -0.39 39.44 -31.53
N ARG A 760 0.93 39.17 -31.55
CA ARG A 760 1.89 39.99 -32.32
C ARG A 760 1.56 39.97 -33.82
N LEU A 761 1.19 38.82 -34.37
CA LEU A 761 0.75 38.70 -35.77
C LEU A 761 -0.58 39.43 -36.03
N ALA A 762 -1.54 39.40 -35.09
CA ALA A 762 -2.79 40.16 -35.22
C ALA A 762 -2.60 41.68 -35.10
N VAL A 763 -1.66 42.15 -34.28
CA VAL A 763 -1.32 43.59 -34.13
C VAL A 763 -0.51 44.12 -35.32
N VAL A 764 0.32 43.28 -35.96
CA VAL A 764 1.07 43.65 -37.17
C VAL A 764 0.22 43.57 -38.44
N GLY A 765 -0.81 42.71 -38.49
CA GLY A 765 -1.73 42.58 -39.62
C GLY A 765 -2.96 43.50 -39.59
N GLY A 766 -3.17 44.27 -38.50
CA GLY A 766 -4.27 45.22 -38.36
C GLY A 766 -3.94 46.66 -38.78
N GLY A 767 -2.80 46.86 -39.43
CA GLY A 767 -2.35 48.13 -40.00
C GLY A 767 -2.28 48.07 -41.52
N SER A 768 -3.42 47.89 -42.17
CA SER A 768 -3.67 48.25 -43.57
C SER A 768 -5.16 48.38 -43.82
#